data_AF-A0A6N2EW31-F1
#
_entry.id   AF-A0A6N2EW31-F1
#
_cell.length_a   1.000
_cell.length_b   1.000
_cell.length_c   1.000
_cell.angle_alpha   90.00
_cell.angle_beta   90.00
_cell.angle_gamma   90.00
#
_symmetry.space_group_name_H-M   'P 1'
#
loop_
_entity.id
_entity.type
_entity.pdbx_description
1 polymer ?
#
loop_
_entity_poly.entity_id
_entity_poly.type
_entity_poly.pdbx_seq_one_letter_code
_entity_poly.pdbx_strand_id
1 'polypeptide(L)'
;MDPASRHNPETGPQSPNGGQPDGMPEDLFGIITDVEAQLTALKKAHELHRREMAILDHRKRELDERSRVLDTLEQEISDRSEQAEAELAQRRSSLEARVQELDEQAAELDRRETSFLEAEETSKEELGRVREEIDSERESVQALQQELAEERRALEEERERLTGERERAEAELDTARGRLAEERRAIDDERTALQEAKQVLERDRQSIESGQEKLACDEAELEDRRRSIEARDEELGEREAQLLERVSELEEEERRFRERCDEERAALEERERRVVEQEEASAKRDQELGRRESALEAEAEALQTRRNDFEEQIRREREALDGRKAELDGLADELGQRESELEERADEIGDAETLRLELEQSVAERERMQEHADALRSEISALRYKVTEAEAEADHARSDHAKAAEAAANLGKQRRALEEERNALSQRAAELESRIAELSDNAAKLEVDLERATREREHLSTDADEQTAQLFAEVDRLTGELTALDRKLQEKSEAAEQHRVGKVKAEHERDDLAQRLEIAEGQLEEAHQRISDLESGLDRARADIGAHPRAVSSNDWVRRRRERLQLCKKLINRQSAKIRKASELLTQRFAQCEEVLSMRAEVLAARRETEELREKIESKRAATRAGWLVAASAVTLLALSALSWMIAGQAAPATYAARTVIVAEADGRRISNDERAEWQRYHIELLSDPRFLERAADRLTQRGLIERSEAGTLAHRLTRDMTQLSVEPGRLELELRGPGKAQTERELDTIARALISESNAARQRRAVGVTTAMAETPVAGEPLDTSRPLYAAVGVCLAALLTLLFGSTIWRKMAKASRDHELRTKLDILLDEAQWVDPREQSHERRRDAA
;
A
#
# COMPACT_ATOMS: atom_id res chain seq x y z
N MET A 1 -42.49 -117.91 82.22
CA MET A 1 -41.04 -117.70 82.28
C MET A 1 -40.79 -116.23 82.52
N ASP A 2 -39.81 -115.76 83.29
CA ASP A 2 -38.98 -116.37 84.36
C ASP A 2 -38.45 -115.17 85.22
N PRO A 3 -37.97 -115.33 86.47
CA PRO A 3 -38.42 -116.26 87.52
C PRO A 3 -38.47 -115.64 88.96
N ALA A 4 -39.54 -115.90 89.73
CA ALA A 4 -39.63 -115.82 91.23
C ALA A 4 -39.48 -114.43 91.92
N SER A 5 -39.99 -114.12 93.13
CA SER A 5 -40.92 -114.77 94.10
C SER A 5 -41.43 -113.72 95.14
N ARG A 6 -42.62 -113.80 95.79
CA ARG A 6 -43.02 -114.56 97.02
C ARG A 6 -42.12 -114.33 98.25
N HIS A 7 -42.58 -114.22 99.51
CA HIS A 7 -43.90 -114.26 100.19
C HIS A 7 -43.80 -113.42 101.50
N ASN A 8 -44.84 -112.78 102.08
CA ASN A 8 -46.11 -113.27 102.70
C ASN A 8 -45.90 -113.78 104.16
N PRO A 9 -46.93 -114.05 105.00
CA PRO A 9 -47.42 -113.07 105.99
C PRO A 9 -47.20 -113.57 107.46
N GLU A 10 -48.07 -113.52 108.49
CA GLU A 10 -49.54 -113.65 108.60
C GLU A 10 -50.06 -113.15 109.97
N THR A 11 -51.40 -113.18 110.13
CA THR A 11 -52.24 -113.12 111.36
C THR A 11 -51.55 -113.12 112.74
N GLY A 12 -52.05 -112.44 113.76
CA GLY A 12 -53.48 -112.21 114.05
C GLY A 12 -53.76 -112.50 115.54
N PRO A 13 -55.03 -112.64 115.96
CA PRO A 13 -55.43 -112.06 117.25
C PRO A 13 -55.83 -113.07 118.34
N GLN A 14 -55.80 -112.61 119.60
CA GLN A 14 -56.77 -113.06 120.60
C GLN A 14 -57.09 -112.02 121.69
N SER A 15 -58.25 -112.24 122.30
CA SER A 15 -58.93 -111.49 123.36
C SER A 15 -58.50 -112.04 124.76
N PRO A 16 -59.15 -111.71 125.90
CA PRO A 16 -59.24 -110.42 126.58
C PRO A 16 -58.77 -110.46 128.06
N ASN A 17 -58.39 -109.31 128.63
CA ASN A 17 -58.50 -108.96 130.07
C ASN A 17 -58.03 -107.50 130.28
N GLY A 18 -58.31 -106.82 131.40
CA GLY A 18 -59.09 -107.23 132.57
C GLY A 18 -58.45 -106.74 133.88
N GLY A 19 -59.10 -105.79 134.57
CA GLY A 19 -58.55 -105.10 135.74
C GLY A 19 -57.40 -104.13 135.41
N GLN A 20 -56.92 -103.32 136.35
CA GLN A 20 -57.52 -102.92 137.63
C GLN A 20 -56.91 -101.55 138.05
N PRO A 21 -57.69 -100.58 138.56
CA PRO A 21 -57.19 -99.23 138.83
C PRO A 21 -56.48 -99.15 140.19
N ASP A 22 -55.34 -98.47 140.24
CA ASP A 22 -54.47 -98.35 141.43
C ASP A 22 -53.75 -96.99 141.46
N GLY A 23 -53.22 -96.56 142.61
CA GLY A 23 -52.29 -95.42 142.69
C GLY A 23 -52.84 -94.03 143.13
N MET A 24 -53.86 -93.99 143.99
CA MET A 24 -54.13 -92.86 144.92
C MET A 24 -53.62 -93.26 146.32
N PRO A 25 -53.69 -92.43 147.38
CA PRO A 25 -53.32 -91.01 147.54
C PRO A 25 -52.50 -90.79 148.86
N GLU A 26 -52.40 -89.56 149.36
CA GLU A 26 -52.42 -89.26 150.81
C GLU A 26 -53.48 -88.14 151.02
N ASP A 27 -54.49 -88.17 151.96
CA ASP A 27 -54.85 -88.98 153.20
C ASP A 27 -56.34 -88.66 153.67
N LEU A 28 -57.18 -89.31 154.55
CA LEU A 28 -57.52 -90.69 155.03
C LEU A 28 -58.81 -90.72 155.98
N PHE A 29 -59.67 -91.79 156.04
CA PHE A 29 -60.68 -92.23 157.11
C PHE A 29 -61.67 -93.35 156.55
N GLY A 30 -62.66 -94.05 157.18
CA GLY A 30 -63.27 -94.34 158.54
C GLY A 30 -64.77 -94.84 158.43
N ILE A 31 -65.59 -95.52 159.31
CA ILE A 31 -65.60 -96.24 160.65
C ILE A 31 -67.02 -96.97 160.92
N ILE A 32 -67.16 -97.98 161.84
CA ILE A 32 -68.38 -98.49 162.63
C ILE A 32 -69.05 -99.94 162.43
N THR A 33 -70.17 -100.34 163.15
CA THR A 33 -70.57 -101.76 163.58
C THR A 33 -72.10 -102.17 163.75
N ASP A 34 -72.51 -103.48 163.76
CA ASP A 34 -73.86 -104.12 164.16
C ASP A 34 -73.74 -105.69 164.44
N VAL A 35 -74.65 -106.70 164.72
CA VAL A 35 -76.13 -107.03 164.86
C VAL A 35 -76.42 -108.45 165.56
N GLU A 36 -77.64 -108.87 166.05
CA GLU A 36 -77.99 -110.29 166.57
C GLU A 36 -79.50 -110.70 166.89
N ALA A 37 -79.84 -112.02 167.08
CA ALA A 37 -80.85 -112.72 168.02
C ALA A 37 -82.07 -113.61 167.50
N GLN A 38 -82.51 -114.72 168.20
CA GLN A 38 -83.68 -115.64 167.83
C GLN A 38 -84.26 -116.74 168.84
N LEU A 39 -85.25 -117.60 168.41
CA LEU A 39 -85.69 -119.02 168.81
C LEU A 39 -86.80 -119.41 169.90
N THR A 40 -87.72 -120.44 169.66
CA THR A 40 -88.51 -121.35 170.64
C THR A 40 -89.60 -122.35 169.99
N ALA A 41 -90.16 -123.42 170.67
CA ALA A 41 -91.04 -124.51 170.08
C ALA A 41 -92.33 -125.16 170.81
N LEU A 42 -92.44 -126.53 171.05
CA LEU A 42 -93.54 -127.47 170.57
C LEU A 42 -94.81 -127.93 171.42
N LYS A 43 -94.76 -128.33 172.71
CA LYS A 43 -95.89 -129.09 173.39
C LYS A 43 -97.23 -128.32 173.50
N LYS A 44 -97.21 -127.02 173.19
CA LYS A 44 -98.36 -126.20 172.76
C LYS A 44 -99.35 -126.99 171.87
N ALA A 45 -98.83 -127.79 170.93
CA ALA A 45 -99.49 -128.26 169.71
C ALA A 45 -100.85 -128.97 169.81
N HIS A 46 -101.28 -129.58 170.94
CA HIS A 46 -102.55 -130.35 170.96
C HIS A 46 -103.74 -129.68 171.69
N GLU A 47 -103.47 -128.84 172.69
CA GLU A 47 -104.43 -127.80 173.12
C GLU A 47 -104.29 -126.49 172.31
N LEU A 48 -103.23 -126.39 171.48
CA LEU A 48 -103.40 -125.83 170.15
C LEU A 48 -104.42 -126.69 169.40
N HIS A 49 -104.17 -127.93 168.95
CA HIS A 49 -104.99 -128.60 167.92
C HIS A 49 -106.54 -128.47 167.99
N ARG A 50 -107.20 -128.49 169.16
CA ARG A 50 -108.65 -128.11 169.21
C ARG A 50 -108.93 -126.61 169.05
N ARG A 51 -108.11 -125.74 169.67
CA ARG A 51 -108.05 -124.32 169.31
C ARG A 51 -107.59 -124.12 167.86
N GLU A 52 -106.71 -124.95 167.29
CA GLU A 52 -106.35 -124.90 165.87
C GLU A 52 -107.53 -125.26 165.01
N MET A 53 -108.34 -126.28 165.31
CA MET A 53 -109.54 -126.56 164.50
C MET A 53 -110.56 -125.40 164.56
N ALA A 54 -110.75 -124.76 165.72
CA ALA A 54 -111.55 -123.53 165.82
C ALA A 54 -110.91 -122.34 165.09
N ILE A 55 -109.58 -122.19 165.17
CA ILE A 55 -108.78 -121.20 164.44
C ILE A 55 -108.69 -121.55 162.95
N LEU A 56 -108.91 -122.79 162.53
CA LEU A 56 -108.84 -123.26 161.15
C LEU A 56 -110.17 -123.01 160.45
N ASP A 57 -111.32 -123.24 161.10
CA ASP A 57 -112.60 -122.76 160.57
C ASP A 57 -112.67 -121.22 160.56
N HIS A 58 -112.05 -120.55 161.54
CA HIS A 58 -111.92 -119.09 161.53
C HIS A 58 -110.97 -118.61 160.42
N ARG A 59 -109.79 -119.24 160.27
CA ARG A 59 -108.80 -118.96 159.23
C ARG A 59 -109.28 -119.35 157.85
N LYS A 60 -110.18 -120.33 157.71
CA LYS A 60 -110.70 -120.73 156.40
C LYS A 60 -111.54 -119.58 155.83
N ARG A 61 -112.39 -118.98 156.66
CA ARG A 61 -113.09 -117.72 156.31
C ARG A 61 -112.10 -116.58 156.08
N GLU A 62 -111.07 -116.45 156.93
CA GLU A 62 -110.01 -115.45 156.78
C GLU A 62 -109.19 -115.63 155.48
N LEU A 63 -109.04 -116.86 154.98
CA LEU A 63 -108.37 -117.22 153.74
C LEU A 63 -109.28 -117.04 152.53
N ASP A 64 -110.56 -117.44 152.61
CA ASP A 64 -111.57 -117.18 151.59
C ASP A 64 -111.77 -115.66 151.38
N GLU A 65 -111.65 -114.87 152.45
CA GLU A 65 -111.73 -113.41 152.43
C GLU A 65 -110.42 -112.76 151.93
N ARG A 66 -109.25 -113.28 152.31
CA ARG A 66 -107.95 -112.87 151.73
C ARG A 66 -107.81 -113.25 150.25
N SER A 67 -108.39 -114.35 149.79
CA SER A 67 -108.37 -114.75 148.37
C SER A 67 -108.96 -113.66 147.50
N ARG A 68 -110.15 -113.15 147.87
CA ARG A 68 -110.83 -112.07 147.14
C ARG A 68 -110.04 -110.76 147.09
N VAL A 69 -109.21 -110.51 148.11
CA VAL A 69 -108.30 -109.35 148.15
C VAL A 69 -107.06 -109.57 147.27
N LEU A 70 -106.62 -110.82 147.11
CA LEU A 70 -105.57 -111.16 146.14
C LEU A 70 -106.10 -111.11 144.70
N ASP A 71 -107.26 -111.70 144.43
CA ASP A 71 -107.91 -111.69 143.11
C ASP A 71 -108.08 -110.25 142.56
N THR A 72 -108.42 -109.29 143.45
CA THR A 72 -108.59 -107.87 143.08
C THR A 72 -107.27 -107.12 142.92
N LEU A 73 -106.22 -107.45 143.69
CA LEU A 73 -104.88 -106.88 143.50
C LEU A 73 -104.18 -107.43 142.26
N GLU A 74 -104.39 -108.70 141.91
CA GLU A 74 -103.87 -109.32 140.69
C GLU A 74 -104.47 -108.65 139.44
N GLN A 75 -105.75 -108.26 139.50
CA GLN A 75 -106.41 -107.51 138.44
C GLN A 75 -105.87 -106.07 138.29
N GLU A 76 -105.64 -105.33 139.39
CA GLU A 76 -104.98 -103.99 139.32
C GLU A 76 -103.53 -104.05 138.79
N ILE A 77 -102.83 -105.17 138.98
CA ILE A 77 -101.48 -105.39 138.45
C ILE A 77 -101.52 -105.68 136.95
N SER A 78 -102.50 -106.47 136.48
CA SER A 78 -102.72 -106.77 135.06
C SER A 78 -102.93 -105.50 134.24
N ASP A 79 -103.90 -104.66 134.63
CA ASP A 79 -104.26 -103.41 133.94
C ASP A 79 -103.07 -102.44 133.82
N ARG A 80 -102.17 -102.43 134.82
CA ARG A 80 -100.95 -101.61 134.80
C ARG A 80 -99.85 -102.14 133.89
N SER A 81 -99.79 -103.46 133.69
CA SER A 81 -98.80 -104.07 132.78
C SER A 81 -99.12 -103.77 131.31
N GLU A 82 -100.39 -103.89 130.90
CA GLU A 82 -100.82 -103.61 129.52
C GLU A 82 -100.56 -102.14 129.12
N GLN A 83 -100.78 -101.19 130.03
CA GLN A 83 -100.48 -99.78 129.79
C GLN A 83 -98.98 -99.51 129.56
N ALA A 84 -98.09 -100.21 130.28
CA ALA A 84 -96.65 -100.03 130.15
C ALA A 84 -96.12 -100.60 128.82
N GLU A 85 -96.65 -101.74 128.35
CA GLU A 85 -96.24 -102.32 127.07
C GLU A 85 -96.69 -101.46 125.88
N ALA A 86 -97.87 -100.85 125.95
CA ALA A 86 -98.38 -99.94 124.92
C ALA A 86 -97.46 -98.73 124.68
N GLU A 87 -96.98 -98.06 125.74
CA GLU A 87 -96.01 -96.96 125.60
C GLU A 87 -94.69 -97.40 124.98
N LEU A 88 -94.19 -98.59 125.34
CA LEU A 88 -92.92 -99.11 124.81
C LEU A 88 -93.02 -99.49 123.33
N ALA A 89 -94.16 -100.04 122.89
CA ALA A 89 -94.45 -100.31 121.49
C ALA A 89 -94.47 -99.01 120.66
N GLN A 90 -95.13 -97.96 121.15
CA GLN A 90 -95.18 -96.65 120.48
C GLN A 90 -93.80 -95.98 120.38
N ARG A 91 -92.94 -96.14 121.40
CA ARG A 91 -91.57 -95.60 121.36
C ARG A 91 -90.70 -96.34 120.33
N ARG A 92 -90.82 -97.66 120.19
CA ARG A 92 -90.04 -98.44 119.20
C ARG A 92 -90.30 -98.01 117.76
N SER A 93 -91.56 -97.95 117.33
CA SER A 93 -91.88 -97.55 115.95
C SER A 93 -91.41 -96.13 115.61
N SER A 94 -91.44 -95.21 116.58
CA SER A 94 -90.90 -93.84 116.41
C SER A 94 -89.38 -93.78 116.23
N LEU A 95 -88.64 -94.79 116.72
CA LEU A 95 -87.18 -94.90 116.57
C LEU A 95 -86.81 -95.60 115.26
N GLU A 96 -87.51 -96.69 114.91
CA GLU A 96 -87.28 -97.45 113.68
C GLU A 96 -87.47 -96.57 112.42
N ALA A 97 -88.53 -95.75 112.39
CA ALA A 97 -88.76 -94.78 111.31
C ALA A 97 -87.61 -93.77 111.17
N ARG A 98 -87.00 -93.35 112.29
CA ARG A 98 -85.92 -92.33 112.30
C ARG A 98 -84.52 -92.91 112.10
N VAL A 99 -84.38 -94.24 112.04
CA VAL A 99 -83.17 -94.91 111.54
C VAL A 99 -83.23 -94.97 110.01
N GLN A 100 -84.37 -95.36 109.44
CA GLN A 100 -84.55 -95.41 107.98
C GLN A 100 -84.32 -94.05 107.31
N GLU A 101 -84.81 -92.96 107.92
CA GLU A 101 -84.57 -91.59 107.44
C GLU A 101 -83.07 -91.21 107.39
N LEU A 102 -82.24 -91.75 108.30
CA LEU A 102 -80.81 -91.48 108.34
C LEU A 102 -80.02 -92.35 107.35
N ASP A 103 -80.39 -93.62 107.19
CA ASP A 103 -79.78 -94.51 106.20
C ASP A 103 -80.03 -94.00 104.76
N GLU A 104 -81.23 -93.46 104.50
CA GLU A 104 -81.60 -92.90 103.19
C GLU A 104 -80.87 -91.57 102.90
N GLN A 105 -80.65 -90.73 103.91
CA GLN A 105 -79.80 -89.52 103.81
C GLN A 105 -78.33 -89.85 103.55
N ALA A 106 -77.77 -90.86 104.22
CA ALA A 106 -76.39 -91.32 103.98
C ALA A 106 -76.20 -91.79 102.53
N ALA A 107 -77.14 -92.60 102.02
CA ALA A 107 -77.13 -93.08 100.64
C ALA A 107 -77.33 -91.97 99.58
N GLU A 108 -77.81 -90.78 99.96
CA GLU A 108 -77.84 -89.62 99.06
C GLU A 108 -76.52 -88.84 99.03
N LEU A 109 -75.78 -88.81 100.15
CA LEU A 109 -74.47 -88.15 100.22
C LEU A 109 -73.41 -88.88 99.38
N ASP A 110 -73.30 -90.21 99.50
CA ASP A 110 -72.35 -91.02 98.72
C ASP A 110 -72.49 -90.77 97.19
N ARG A 111 -73.74 -90.72 96.69
CA ARG A 111 -74.04 -90.48 95.27
C ARG A 111 -73.63 -89.07 94.81
N ARG A 112 -73.72 -88.07 95.70
CA ARG A 112 -73.29 -86.70 95.41
C ARG A 112 -71.76 -86.64 95.34
N GLU A 113 -71.06 -87.30 96.26
CA GLU A 113 -69.59 -87.36 96.27
C GLU A 113 -69.03 -88.03 95.01
N THR A 114 -69.59 -89.18 94.58
CA THR A 114 -69.17 -89.82 93.31
C THR A 114 -69.40 -88.92 92.10
N SER A 115 -70.56 -88.23 92.03
CA SER A 115 -70.87 -87.32 90.91
C SER A 115 -69.94 -86.10 90.85
N PHE A 116 -69.36 -85.69 91.97
CA PHE A 116 -68.43 -84.56 92.04
C PHE A 116 -67.04 -84.93 91.54
N LEU A 117 -66.58 -86.17 91.80
CA LEU A 117 -65.30 -86.69 91.31
C LEU A 117 -65.30 -86.87 89.79
N GLU A 118 -66.38 -87.42 89.22
CA GLU A 118 -66.55 -87.54 87.76
C GLU A 118 -66.56 -86.18 87.05
N ALA A 119 -67.13 -85.15 87.69
CA ALA A 119 -67.11 -83.77 87.21
C ALA A 119 -65.71 -83.12 87.31
N GLU A 120 -64.92 -83.44 88.34
CA GLU A 120 -63.55 -82.93 88.49
C GLU A 120 -62.58 -83.58 87.49
N GLU A 121 -62.75 -84.87 87.19
CA GLU A 121 -61.91 -85.59 86.23
C GLU A 121 -62.20 -85.14 84.77
N THR A 122 -63.47 -85.01 84.39
CA THR A 122 -63.85 -84.47 83.07
C THR A 122 -63.38 -83.03 82.87
N SER A 123 -63.49 -82.16 83.88
CA SER A 123 -62.98 -80.78 83.80
C SER A 123 -61.45 -80.72 83.63
N LYS A 124 -60.69 -81.65 84.22
CA LYS A 124 -59.24 -81.76 84.00
C LYS A 124 -58.88 -82.18 82.58
N GLU A 125 -59.65 -83.09 81.95
CA GLU A 125 -59.43 -83.43 80.54
C GLU A 125 -59.65 -82.24 79.61
N GLU A 126 -60.72 -81.46 79.82
CA GLU A 126 -61.01 -80.27 79.01
C GLU A 126 -59.91 -79.21 79.13
N LEU A 127 -59.43 -78.95 80.36
CA LEU A 127 -58.29 -78.06 80.60
C LEU A 127 -56.98 -78.60 80.00
N GLY A 128 -56.82 -79.91 79.88
CA GLY A 128 -55.72 -80.54 79.15
C GLY A 128 -55.76 -80.22 77.66
N ARG A 129 -56.91 -80.48 77.01
CA ARG A 129 -57.12 -80.23 75.57
C ARG A 129 -56.92 -78.76 75.19
N VAL A 130 -57.51 -77.84 75.96
CA VAL A 130 -57.35 -76.39 75.73
C VAL A 130 -55.89 -75.94 75.87
N ARG A 131 -55.11 -76.60 76.73
CA ARG A 131 -53.68 -76.29 76.89
C ARG A 131 -52.84 -76.79 75.71
N GLU A 132 -53.10 -78.01 75.23
CA GLU A 132 -52.46 -78.56 74.04
C GLU A 132 -52.78 -77.70 72.80
N GLU A 133 -54.03 -77.24 72.68
CA GLU A 133 -54.47 -76.31 71.63
C GLU A 133 -53.70 -74.97 71.70
N ILE A 134 -53.66 -74.31 72.87
CA ILE A 134 -52.92 -73.05 73.07
C ILE A 134 -51.41 -73.18 72.78
N ASP A 135 -50.78 -74.28 73.21
CA ASP A 135 -49.35 -74.48 72.96
C ASP A 135 -49.08 -74.80 71.46
N SER A 136 -50.01 -75.47 70.76
CA SER A 136 -49.93 -75.64 69.29
C SER A 136 -50.15 -74.33 68.52
N GLU A 137 -51.07 -73.46 68.96
CA GLU A 137 -51.24 -72.12 68.39
C GLU A 137 -49.96 -71.29 68.54
N ARG A 138 -49.32 -71.35 69.72
CA ARG A 138 -48.04 -70.66 69.98
C ARG A 138 -46.92 -71.12 69.06
N GLU A 139 -46.78 -72.42 68.80
CA GLU A 139 -45.82 -72.94 67.83
C GLU A 139 -46.11 -72.42 66.41
N SER A 140 -47.39 -72.40 66.00
CA SER A 140 -47.77 -71.83 64.69
C SER A 140 -47.47 -70.33 64.57
N VAL A 141 -47.69 -69.55 65.64
CA VAL A 141 -47.39 -68.12 65.68
C VAL A 141 -45.88 -67.86 65.68
N GLN A 142 -45.07 -68.71 66.32
CA GLN A 142 -43.61 -68.61 66.25
C GLN A 142 -43.08 -68.95 64.85
N ALA A 143 -43.65 -69.96 64.17
CA ALA A 143 -43.29 -70.26 62.79
C ALA A 143 -43.59 -69.08 61.86
N LEU A 144 -44.80 -68.50 61.92
CA LEU A 144 -45.19 -67.32 61.15
C LEU A 144 -44.33 -66.08 61.47
N GLN A 145 -43.85 -65.93 62.72
CA GLN A 145 -42.93 -64.85 63.09
C GLN A 145 -41.51 -65.07 62.53
N GLN A 146 -41.07 -66.31 62.35
CA GLN A 146 -39.79 -66.63 61.70
C GLN A 146 -39.89 -66.41 60.19
N GLU A 147 -40.94 -66.92 59.55
CA GLU A 147 -41.22 -66.71 58.11
C GLU A 147 -41.29 -65.21 57.77
N LEU A 148 -42.06 -64.42 58.54
CA LEU A 148 -42.14 -62.96 58.37
C LEU A 148 -40.80 -62.24 58.62
N ALA A 149 -39.90 -62.79 59.44
CA ALA A 149 -38.56 -62.23 59.66
C ALA A 149 -37.60 -62.57 58.51
N GLU A 150 -37.76 -63.72 57.86
CA GLU A 150 -37.00 -64.12 56.68
C GLU A 150 -37.48 -63.35 55.43
N GLU A 151 -38.80 -63.19 55.22
CA GLU A 151 -39.35 -62.31 54.18
C GLU A 151 -38.84 -60.87 54.31
N ARG A 152 -38.80 -60.33 55.54
CA ARG A 152 -38.29 -58.98 55.80
C ARG A 152 -36.82 -58.83 55.42
N ARG A 153 -35.97 -59.83 55.72
CA ARG A 153 -34.57 -59.84 55.31
C ARG A 153 -34.42 -59.92 53.80
N ALA A 154 -35.15 -60.81 53.14
CA ALA A 154 -35.13 -60.93 51.68
C ALA A 154 -35.54 -59.63 50.99
N LEU A 155 -36.57 -58.93 51.50
CA LEU A 155 -37.00 -57.62 51.00
C LEU A 155 -36.01 -56.49 51.32
N GLU A 156 -35.22 -56.61 52.39
CA GLU A 156 -34.18 -55.64 52.75
C GLU A 156 -32.93 -55.83 51.88
N GLU A 157 -32.50 -57.07 51.65
CA GLU A 157 -31.46 -57.44 50.68
C GLU A 157 -31.84 -57.07 49.24
N GLU A 158 -33.10 -57.29 48.83
CA GLU A 158 -33.60 -56.86 47.52
C GLU A 158 -33.60 -55.32 47.39
N ARG A 159 -33.95 -54.59 48.45
CA ARG A 159 -33.86 -53.12 48.48
C ARG A 159 -32.43 -52.62 48.37
N GLU A 160 -31.51 -53.15 49.18
CA GLU A 160 -30.09 -52.77 49.10
C GLU A 160 -29.52 -53.04 47.70
N ARG A 161 -29.87 -54.19 47.12
CA ARG A 161 -29.52 -54.53 45.74
C ARG A 161 -30.09 -53.53 44.73
N LEU A 162 -31.39 -53.21 44.80
CA LEU A 162 -32.03 -52.26 43.90
C LEU A 162 -31.47 -50.84 44.06
N THR A 163 -31.08 -50.41 45.27
CA THR A 163 -30.35 -49.15 45.46
C THR A 163 -28.97 -49.20 44.83
N GLY A 164 -28.21 -50.29 44.99
CA GLY A 164 -26.88 -50.42 44.37
C GLY A 164 -26.93 -50.56 42.84
N GLU A 165 -27.98 -51.16 42.27
CA GLU A 165 -28.23 -51.18 40.82
C GLU A 165 -28.65 -49.79 40.32
N ARG A 166 -29.45 -49.05 41.09
CA ARG A 166 -29.82 -47.65 40.79
C ARG A 166 -28.63 -46.69 40.84
N GLU A 167 -27.79 -46.75 41.88
CA GLU A 167 -26.61 -45.89 42.01
C GLU A 167 -25.61 -46.10 40.85
N ARG A 168 -25.44 -47.36 40.40
CA ARG A 168 -24.65 -47.67 39.20
C ARG A 168 -25.27 -47.06 37.95
N ALA A 169 -26.59 -47.18 37.76
CA ALA A 169 -27.29 -46.59 36.62
C ALA A 169 -27.22 -45.05 36.62
N GLU A 170 -27.34 -44.40 37.79
CA GLU A 170 -27.18 -42.95 37.91
C GLU A 170 -25.74 -42.51 37.62
N ALA A 171 -24.72 -43.23 38.12
CA ALA A 171 -23.32 -42.98 37.78
C ALA A 171 -23.01 -43.21 36.29
N GLU A 172 -23.53 -44.28 35.68
CA GLU A 172 -23.38 -44.53 34.24
C GLU A 172 -24.02 -43.40 33.40
N LEU A 173 -25.24 -42.96 33.77
CA LEU A 173 -25.92 -41.82 33.15
C LEU A 173 -25.11 -40.53 33.27
N ASP A 174 -24.46 -40.26 34.40
CA ASP A 174 -23.63 -39.06 34.56
C ASP A 174 -22.31 -39.15 33.77
N THR A 175 -21.68 -40.33 33.62
CA THR A 175 -20.55 -40.48 32.68
C THR A 175 -20.98 -40.36 31.20
N ALA A 176 -22.23 -40.70 30.88
CA ALA A 176 -22.79 -40.54 29.54
C ALA A 176 -23.15 -39.07 29.26
N ARG A 177 -23.71 -38.35 30.25
CA ARG A 177 -23.93 -36.90 30.21
C ARG A 177 -22.61 -36.13 30.08
N GLY A 178 -21.57 -36.55 30.79
CA GLY A 178 -20.21 -35.99 30.67
C GLY A 178 -19.68 -36.10 29.24
N ARG A 179 -19.67 -37.32 28.68
CA ARG A 179 -19.26 -37.57 27.28
C ARG A 179 -20.09 -36.77 26.27
N LEU A 180 -21.41 -36.72 26.42
CA LEU A 180 -22.28 -35.90 25.57
C LEU A 180 -22.03 -34.39 25.70
N ALA A 181 -21.55 -33.90 26.84
CA ALA A 181 -21.15 -32.50 27.02
C ALA A 181 -19.78 -32.20 26.39
N GLU A 182 -18.86 -33.16 26.41
CA GLU A 182 -17.56 -33.08 25.73
C GLU A 182 -17.72 -33.14 24.21
N GLU A 183 -18.53 -34.07 23.69
CA GLU A 183 -18.87 -34.16 22.26
C GLU A 183 -19.56 -32.87 21.76
N ARG A 184 -20.46 -32.28 22.54
CA ARG A 184 -21.10 -31.00 22.20
C ARG A 184 -20.09 -29.85 22.12
N ARG A 185 -19.16 -29.77 23.07
CA ARG A 185 -18.07 -28.76 23.03
C ARG A 185 -17.21 -28.95 21.80
N ALA A 186 -16.77 -30.17 21.51
CA ALA A 186 -15.98 -30.46 20.31
C ALA A 186 -16.72 -30.06 19.01
N ILE A 187 -18.03 -30.29 18.91
CA ILE A 187 -18.85 -29.87 17.77
C ILE A 187 -18.99 -28.34 17.67
N ASP A 188 -19.16 -27.64 18.80
CA ASP A 188 -19.20 -26.17 18.79
C ASP A 188 -17.81 -25.56 18.49
N ASP A 189 -16.73 -26.14 18.99
CA ASP A 189 -15.34 -25.77 18.69
C ASP A 189 -15.05 -25.97 17.18
N GLU A 190 -15.33 -27.15 16.61
CA GLU A 190 -15.24 -27.42 15.16
C GLU A 190 -16.07 -26.42 14.34
N ARG A 191 -17.27 -26.06 14.82
CA ARG A 191 -18.15 -25.10 14.16
C ARG A 191 -17.60 -23.68 14.18
N THR A 192 -16.94 -23.26 15.26
CA THR A 192 -16.25 -21.95 15.29
C THR A 192 -15.05 -21.95 14.35
N ALA A 193 -14.19 -22.98 14.38
CA ALA A 193 -13.06 -23.12 13.47
C ALA A 193 -13.48 -23.13 11.99
N LEU A 194 -14.60 -23.79 11.66
CA LEU A 194 -15.14 -23.82 10.30
C LEU A 194 -15.76 -22.46 9.88
N GLN A 195 -16.29 -21.69 10.83
CA GLN A 195 -16.74 -20.31 10.60
C GLN A 195 -15.57 -19.36 10.39
N GLU A 196 -14.47 -19.50 11.14
CA GLU A 196 -13.24 -18.73 10.94
C GLU A 196 -12.58 -19.06 9.60
N ALA A 197 -12.45 -20.35 9.26
CA ALA A 197 -11.95 -20.81 7.96
C ALA A 197 -12.78 -20.26 6.80
N LYS A 198 -14.12 -20.20 6.94
CA LYS A 198 -14.98 -19.55 5.95
C LYS A 198 -14.65 -18.06 5.81
N GLN A 199 -14.48 -17.32 6.91
CA GLN A 199 -14.10 -15.90 6.85
C GLN A 199 -12.71 -15.69 6.21
N VAL A 200 -11.75 -16.60 6.42
CA VAL A 200 -10.45 -16.55 5.74
C VAL A 200 -10.64 -16.71 4.23
N LEU A 201 -11.34 -17.76 3.78
CA LEU A 201 -11.63 -17.99 2.36
C LEU A 201 -12.42 -16.83 1.71
N GLU A 202 -13.28 -16.15 2.47
CA GLU A 202 -14.07 -15.00 2.00
C GLU A 202 -13.20 -13.73 1.86
N ARG A 203 -12.19 -13.52 2.73
CA ARG A 203 -11.16 -12.49 2.56
C ARG A 203 -10.20 -12.82 1.42
N ASP A 204 -9.75 -14.07 1.32
CA ASP A 204 -8.85 -14.52 0.26
C ASP A 204 -9.50 -14.36 -1.12
N ARG A 205 -10.79 -14.69 -1.23
CA ARG A 205 -11.60 -14.42 -2.41
C ARG A 205 -11.63 -12.93 -2.77
N GLN A 206 -11.95 -12.05 -1.83
CA GLN A 206 -11.96 -10.60 -2.06
C GLN A 206 -10.57 -10.07 -2.47
N SER A 207 -9.51 -10.63 -1.88
CA SER A 207 -8.13 -10.31 -2.26
C SER A 207 -7.84 -10.73 -3.71
N ILE A 208 -8.24 -11.94 -4.12
CA ILE A 208 -8.11 -12.45 -5.49
C ILE A 208 -8.93 -11.62 -6.49
N GLU A 209 -10.19 -11.29 -6.17
CA GLU A 209 -11.04 -10.44 -7.01
C GLU A 209 -10.40 -9.05 -7.19
N SER A 210 -9.91 -8.41 -6.11
CA SER A 210 -9.16 -7.14 -6.19
C SER A 210 -7.79 -7.25 -6.91
N GLY A 211 -7.24 -8.46 -7.02
CA GLY A 211 -6.04 -8.76 -7.78
C GLY A 211 -6.32 -8.91 -9.28
N GLN A 212 -7.44 -9.54 -9.62
CA GLN A 212 -7.93 -9.65 -11.00
C GLN A 212 -8.33 -8.27 -11.58
N GLU A 213 -8.97 -7.41 -10.79
CA GLU A 213 -9.26 -6.02 -11.19
C GLU A 213 -7.98 -5.21 -11.47
N LYS A 214 -6.92 -5.39 -10.66
CA LYS A 214 -5.61 -4.76 -10.89
C LYS A 214 -4.95 -5.30 -12.15
N LEU A 215 -4.89 -6.63 -12.33
CA LEU A 215 -4.33 -7.24 -13.53
C LEU A 215 -5.05 -6.78 -14.80
N ALA A 216 -6.38 -6.66 -14.80
CA ALA A 216 -7.13 -6.11 -15.92
C ALA A 216 -6.84 -4.62 -16.19
N CYS A 217 -6.55 -3.85 -15.14
CA CYS A 217 -6.10 -2.45 -15.27
C CYS A 217 -4.66 -2.37 -15.82
N ASP A 218 -3.77 -3.24 -15.36
CA ASP A 218 -2.38 -3.31 -15.81
C ASP A 218 -2.28 -3.80 -17.26
N GLU A 219 -3.10 -4.78 -17.67
CA GLU A 219 -3.23 -5.23 -19.07
C GLU A 219 -3.74 -4.10 -19.97
N ALA A 220 -4.74 -3.33 -19.53
CA ALA A 220 -5.23 -2.16 -20.27
C ALA A 220 -4.17 -1.05 -20.38
N GLU A 221 -3.39 -0.78 -19.33
CA GLU A 221 -2.27 0.17 -19.41
C GLU A 221 -1.15 -0.34 -20.33
N LEU A 222 -0.90 -1.65 -20.37
CA LEU A 222 0.07 -2.26 -21.28
C LEU A 222 -0.40 -2.19 -22.75
N GLU A 223 -1.69 -2.33 -23.05
CA GLU A 223 -2.23 -2.08 -24.40
C GLU A 223 -2.06 -0.61 -24.82
N ASP A 224 -2.41 0.35 -23.96
CA ASP A 224 -2.28 1.77 -24.29
C ASP A 224 -0.80 2.21 -24.37
N ARG A 225 0.08 1.64 -23.54
CA ARG A 225 1.54 1.80 -23.69
C ARG A 225 2.04 1.20 -25.02
N ARG A 226 1.52 0.04 -25.44
CA ARG A 226 1.86 -0.58 -26.73
C ARG A 226 1.46 0.31 -27.90
N ARG A 227 0.20 0.79 -27.92
CA ARG A 227 -0.30 1.77 -28.91
C ARG A 227 0.56 3.05 -28.93
N SER A 228 1.00 3.51 -27.76
CA SER A 228 1.88 4.67 -27.61
C SER A 228 3.34 4.42 -28.04
N ILE A 229 3.77 3.17 -28.17
CA ILE A 229 5.07 2.81 -28.77
C ILE A 229 4.90 2.71 -30.29
N GLU A 230 3.89 1.98 -30.76
CA GLU A 230 3.58 1.83 -32.19
C GLU A 230 3.43 3.19 -32.89
N ALA A 231 2.68 4.13 -32.30
CA ALA A 231 2.55 5.50 -32.83
C ALA A 231 3.83 6.36 -32.75
N ARG A 232 4.81 6.00 -31.90
CA ARG A 232 6.14 6.64 -31.88
C ARG A 232 7.07 6.03 -32.92
N ASP A 233 6.97 4.73 -33.17
CA ASP A 233 7.74 4.05 -34.20
C ASP A 233 7.29 4.54 -35.60
N GLU A 234 5.98 4.81 -35.78
CA GLU A 234 5.45 5.53 -36.95
C GLU A 234 6.02 6.96 -37.06
N GLU A 235 5.98 7.77 -35.98
CA GLU A 235 6.57 9.14 -35.99
C GLU A 235 8.08 9.13 -36.25
N LEU A 236 8.81 8.12 -35.75
CA LEU A 236 10.24 7.94 -36.02
C LEU A 236 10.49 7.55 -37.48
N GLY A 237 9.67 6.68 -38.07
CA GLY A 237 9.75 6.33 -39.49
C GLY A 237 9.48 7.53 -40.41
N GLU A 238 8.49 8.36 -40.10
CA GLU A 238 8.24 9.61 -40.82
C GLU A 238 9.43 10.57 -40.73
N ARG A 239 10.04 10.71 -39.55
CA ARG A 239 11.24 11.54 -39.34
C ARG A 239 12.47 10.98 -40.04
N GLU A 240 12.66 9.67 -40.07
CA GLU A 240 13.76 9.02 -40.80
C GLU A 240 13.62 9.26 -42.31
N ALA A 241 12.41 9.15 -42.85
CA ALA A 241 12.13 9.50 -44.25
C ALA A 241 12.43 10.98 -44.55
N GLN A 242 11.99 11.91 -43.70
CA GLN A 242 12.29 13.36 -43.84
C GLN A 242 13.79 13.68 -43.71
N LEU A 243 14.54 12.91 -42.92
CA LEU A 243 15.99 13.04 -42.81
C LEU A 243 16.72 12.49 -44.04
N LEU A 244 16.27 11.36 -44.60
CA LEU A 244 16.79 10.82 -45.86
C LEU A 244 16.53 11.77 -47.04
N GLU A 245 15.33 12.36 -47.12
CA GLU A 245 14.99 13.40 -48.10
C GLU A 245 15.97 14.58 -47.99
N ARG A 246 16.12 15.16 -46.80
CA ARG A 246 17.08 16.24 -46.52
C ARG A 246 18.54 15.89 -46.80
N VAL A 247 18.97 14.66 -46.55
CA VAL A 247 20.33 14.22 -46.91
C VAL A 247 20.49 14.22 -48.43
N SER A 248 19.49 13.77 -49.18
CA SER A 248 19.53 13.83 -50.65
C SER A 248 19.50 15.27 -51.20
N GLU A 249 18.75 16.18 -50.56
CA GLU A 249 18.79 17.62 -50.88
C GLU A 249 20.19 18.20 -50.66
N LEU A 250 20.81 17.91 -49.50
CA LEU A 250 22.15 18.38 -49.17
C LEU A 250 23.25 17.77 -50.07
N GLU A 251 23.10 16.51 -50.49
CA GLU A 251 23.98 15.88 -51.49
C GLU A 251 23.82 16.51 -52.89
N GLU A 252 22.63 16.99 -53.26
CA GLU A 252 22.44 17.81 -54.46
C GLU A 252 23.05 19.21 -54.32
N GLU A 253 22.86 19.88 -53.18
CA GLU A 253 23.46 21.20 -52.93
C GLU A 253 24.98 21.15 -52.89
N GLU A 254 25.58 20.13 -52.27
CA GLU A 254 27.03 19.95 -52.26
C GLU A 254 27.56 19.67 -53.67
N ARG A 255 26.87 18.83 -54.46
CA ARG A 255 27.21 18.57 -55.86
C ARG A 255 27.22 19.86 -56.68
N ARG A 256 26.14 20.65 -56.60
CA ARG A 256 26.02 21.97 -57.25
C ARG A 256 27.02 23.00 -56.71
N PHE A 257 27.52 22.84 -55.48
CA PHE A 257 28.58 23.70 -54.94
C PHE A 257 29.96 23.30 -55.45
N ARG A 258 30.28 22.00 -55.51
CA ARG A 258 31.51 21.47 -56.11
C ARG A 258 31.60 21.82 -57.59
N GLU A 259 30.53 21.62 -58.37
CA GLU A 259 30.43 22.00 -59.79
C GLU A 259 30.79 23.49 -60.00
N ARG A 260 30.18 24.41 -59.23
CA ARG A 260 30.52 25.84 -59.28
C ARG A 260 31.95 26.16 -58.83
N CYS A 261 32.51 25.40 -57.87
CA CYS A 261 33.91 25.56 -57.48
C CYS A 261 34.87 25.14 -58.58
N ASP A 262 34.55 24.10 -59.34
CA ASP A 262 35.36 23.62 -60.46
C ASP A 262 35.21 24.55 -61.69
N GLU A 263 34.03 25.12 -61.93
CA GLU A 263 33.81 26.19 -62.91
C GLU A 263 34.63 27.46 -62.60
N GLU A 264 34.60 27.97 -61.37
CA GLU A 264 35.41 29.13 -60.97
C GLU A 264 36.92 28.82 -60.97
N ARG A 265 37.34 27.60 -60.65
CA ARG A 265 38.74 27.15 -60.80
C ARG A 265 39.17 27.18 -62.26
N ALA A 266 38.37 26.64 -63.17
CA ALA A 266 38.66 26.67 -64.61
C ALA A 266 38.69 28.11 -65.15
N ALA A 267 37.79 28.98 -64.67
CA ALA A 267 37.79 30.40 -65.01
C ALA A 267 39.01 31.16 -64.46
N LEU A 268 39.52 30.78 -63.28
CA LEU A 268 40.77 31.30 -62.74
C LEU A 268 41.99 30.83 -63.54
N GLU A 269 42.09 29.53 -63.86
CA GLU A 269 43.15 29.02 -64.75
C GLU A 269 43.15 29.72 -66.11
N GLU A 270 41.98 30.00 -66.69
CA GLU A 270 41.92 30.73 -67.96
C GLU A 270 42.37 32.20 -67.80
N ARG A 271 42.01 32.86 -66.69
CA ARG A 271 42.48 34.22 -66.36
C ARG A 271 43.98 34.26 -66.16
N GLU A 272 44.56 33.30 -65.43
CA GLU A 272 46.01 33.19 -65.22
C GLU A 272 46.76 32.99 -66.54
N ARG A 273 46.28 32.10 -67.43
CA ARG A 273 46.86 31.92 -68.78
C ARG A 273 46.80 33.22 -69.59
N ARG A 274 45.66 33.93 -69.58
CA ARG A 274 45.51 35.23 -70.25
C ARG A 274 46.42 36.32 -69.66
N VAL A 275 46.74 36.27 -68.37
CA VAL A 275 47.73 37.18 -67.75
C VAL A 275 49.14 36.84 -68.23
N VAL A 276 49.55 35.57 -68.22
CA VAL A 276 50.87 35.14 -68.75
C VAL A 276 51.03 35.49 -70.24
N GLU A 277 49.99 35.31 -71.05
CA GLU A 277 49.98 35.75 -72.46
C GLU A 277 50.13 37.28 -72.59
N GLN A 278 49.53 38.06 -71.68
CA GLN A 278 49.69 39.51 -71.65
C GLN A 278 51.09 39.94 -71.19
N GLU A 279 51.67 39.28 -70.19
CA GLU A 279 53.03 39.53 -69.70
C GLU A 279 54.09 39.21 -70.77
N GLU A 280 53.94 38.07 -71.47
CA GLU A 280 54.74 37.76 -72.65
C GLU A 280 54.57 38.82 -73.76
N ALA A 281 53.36 39.33 -73.96
CA ALA A 281 53.10 40.36 -74.96
C ALA A 281 53.67 41.74 -74.57
N SER A 282 53.70 42.12 -73.28
CA SER A 282 54.45 43.30 -72.82
C SER A 282 55.95 43.10 -73.00
N ALA A 283 56.53 41.98 -72.52
CA ALA A 283 57.97 41.73 -72.63
C ALA A 283 58.47 41.75 -74.10
N LYS A 284 57.64 41.28 -75.04
CA LYS A 284 57.92 41.39 -76.49
C LYS A 284 57.89 42.85 -76.99
N ARG A 285 56.90 43.65 -76.55
CA ARG A 285 56.84 45.10 -76.86
C ARG A 285 58.00 45.87 -76.23
N ASP A 286 58.38 45.57 -74.99
CA ASP A 286 59.49 46.22 -74.30
C ASP A 286 60.83 45.92 -75.00
N GLN A 287 61.00 44.69 -75.50
CA GLN A 287 62.13 44.34 -76.36
C GLN A 287 62.10 45.05 -77.72
N GLU A 288 60.92 45.28 -78.31
CA GLU A 288 60.79 46.08 -79.53
C GLU A 288 61.05 47.57 -79.29
N LEU A 289 60.62 48.12 -78.16
CA LEU A 289 60.89 49.50 -77.75
C LEU A 289 62.39 49.71 -77.51
N GLY A 290 63.05 48.86 -76.73
CA GLY A 290 64.50 48.93 -76.54
C GLY A 290 65.29 48.83 -77.85
N ARG A 291 64.84 48.00 -78.81
CA ARG A 291 65.42 47.98 -80.18
C ARG A 291 65.21 49.29 -80.94
N ARG A 292 64.04 49.93 -80.81
CA ARG A 292 63.75 51.24 -81.44
C ARG A 292 64.58 52.34 -80.79
N GLU A 293 64.72 52.35 -79.47
CA GLU A 293 65.56 53.30 -78.73
C GLU A 293 67.02 53.18 -79.18
N SER A 294 67.60 51.98 -79.22
CA SER A 294 68.96 51.77 -79.74
C SER A 294 69.12 52.17 -81.22
N ALA A 295 68.09 52.02 -82.04
CA ALA A 295 68.12 52.45 -83.44
C ALA A 295 68.06 53.99 -83.58
N LEU A 296 67.20 54.65 -82.80
CA LEU A 296 67.08 56.11 -82.75
C LEU A 296 68.32 56.77 -82.15
N GLU A 297 68.97 56.14 -81.17
CA GLU A 297 70.25 56.60 -80.61
C GLU A 297 71.35 56.54 -81.67
N ALA A 298 71.48 55.43 -82.40
CA ALA A 298 72.42 55.29 -83.51
C ALA A 298 72.13 56.26 -84.69
N GLU A 299 70.85 56.54 -84.97
CA GLU A 299 70.45 57.55 -85.96
C GLU A 299 70.78 58.97 -85.49
N ALA A 300 70.58 59.28 -84.20
CA ALA A 300 70.97 60.56 -83.62
C ALA A 300 72.51 60.77 -83.64
N GLU A 301 73.30 59.73 -83.36
CA GLU A 301 74.76 59.77 -83.53
C GLU A 301 75.17 59.99 -84.99
N ALA A 302 74.52 59.31 -85.94
CA ALA A 302 74.78 59.47 -87.37
C ALA A 302 74.41 60.88 -87.86
N LEU A 303 73.27 61.42 -87.43
CA LEU A 303 72.84 62.79 -87.71
C LEU A 303 73.77 63.83 -87.09
N GLN A 304 74.24 63.61 -85.85
CA GLN A 304 75.20 64.51 -85.20
C GLN A 304 76.58 64.47 -85.88
N THR A 305 77.05 63.30 -86.30
CA THR A 305 78.28 63.15 -87.09
C THR A 305 78.16 63.94 -88.39
N ARG A 306 77.05 63.73 -89.13
CA ARG A 306 76.75 64.45 -90.38
C ARG A 306 76.58 65.97 -90.16
N ARG A 307 76.09 66.41 -89.00
CA ARG A 307 76.02 67.83 -88.63
C ARG A 307 77.42 68.42 -88.47
N ASN A 308 78.32 67.71 -87.81
CA ASN A 308 79.72 68.11 -87.66
C ASN A 308 80.44 68.17 -89.02
N ASP A 309 80.20 67.20 -89.91
CA ASP A 309 80.72 67.20 -91.28
C ASP A 309 80.25 68.44 -92.08
N PHE A 310 78.96 68.79 -91.97
CA PHE A 310 78.41 69.99 -92.59
C PHE A 310 78.94 71.29 -91.95
N GLU A 311 79.11 71.35 -90.63
CA GLU A 311 79.76 72.48 -89.95
C GLU A 311 81.21 72.66 -90.46
N GLU A 312 81.94 71.57 -90.67
CA GLU A 312 83.31 71.63 -91.21
C GLU A 312 83.34 71.99 -92.70
N GLN A 313 82.38 71.53 -93.50
CA GLN A 313 82.21 71.96 -94.89
C GLN A 313 81.91 73.47 -94.97
N ILE A 314 80.96 73.96 -94.19
CA ILE A 314 80.62 75.39 -94.12
C ILE A 314 81.83 76.22 -93.66
N ARG A 315 82.65 75.69 -92.74
CA ARG A 315 83.92 76.32 -92.35
C ARG A 315 84.89 76.41 -93.53
N ARG A 316 85.14 75.31 -94.25
CA ARG A 316 86.04 75.29 -95.43
C ARG A 316 85.52 76.19 -96.55
N GLU A 317 84.21 76.24 -96.77
CA GLU A 317 83.59 77.14 -97.76
C GLU A 317 83.70 78.61 -97.34
N ARG A 318 83.60 78.94 -96.05
CA ARG A 318 83.91 80.29 -95.53
C ARG A 318 85.38 80.64 -95.68
N GLU A 319 86.30 79.76 -95.28
CA GLU A 319 87.75 79.95 -95.46
C GLU A 319 88.10 80.15 -96.96
N ALA A 320 87.43 79.44 -97.88
CA ALA A 320 87.57 79.64 -99.32
C ALA A 320 86.89 80.92 -99.86
N LEU A 321 85.79 81.37 -99.27
CA LEU A 321 85.13 82.64 -99.60
C LEU A 321 85.93 83.85 -99.10
N ASP A 322 86.49 83.79 -97.89
CA ASP A 322 87.39 84.81 -97.34
C ASP A 322 88.71 84.85 -98.14
N GLY A 323 89.22 83.69 -98.57
CA GLY A 323 90.34 83.59 -99.51
C GLY A 323 90.04 84.26 -100.85
N ARG A 324 88.93 83.88 -101.51
CA ARG A 324 88.45 84.53 -102.75
C ARG A 324 88.14 86.02 -102.57
N LYS A 325 87.73 86.42 -101.38
CA LYS A 325 87.52 87.84 -101.06
C LYS A 325 88.85 88.57 -100.97
N ALA A 326 89.88 88.00 -100.34
CA ALA A 326 91.23 88.57 -100.36
C ALA A 326 91.83 88.61 -101.78
N GLU A 327 91.53 87.62 -102.63
CA GLU A 327 91.85 87.65 -104.06
C GLU A 327 91.11 88.79 -104.78
N LEU A 328 89.82 89.02 -104.49
CA LEU A 328 89.03 90.12 -105.06
C LEU A 328 89.45 91.50 -104.54
N ASP A 329 89.78 91.63 -103.25
CA ASP A 329 90.28 92.86 -102.64
C ASP A 329 91.68 93.18 -103.23
N GLY A 330 92.54 92.18 -103.44
CA GLY A 330 93.81 92.34 -104.16
C GLY A 330 93.67 92.64 -105.66
N LEU A 331 92.67 92.05 -106.33
CA LEU A 331 92.31 92.42 -107.71
C LEU A 331 91.68 93.82 -107.79
N ALA A 332 91.04 94.31 -106.73
CA ALA A 332 90.56 95.68 -106.64
C ALA A 332 91.72 96.68 -106.45
N ASP A 333 92.75 96.33 -105.67
CA ASP A 333 94.00 97.10 -105.60
C ASP A 333 94.76 97.08 -106.95
N GLU A 334 94.84 95.94 -107.64
CA GLU A 334 95.37 95.88 -109.01
C GLU A 334 94.53 96.69 -110.01
N LEU A 335 93.20 96.69 -109.86
CA LEU A 335 92.31 97.51 -110.70
C LEU A 335 92.45 98.99 -110.39
N GLY A 336 92.62 99.42 -109.13
CA GLY A 336 92.90 100.81 -108.79
C GLY A 336 94.25 101.29 -109.32
N GLN A 337 95.28 100.43 -109.30
CA GLN A 337 96.55 100.71 -109.99
C GLN A 337 96.35 100.81 -111.50
N ARG A 338 95.64 99.85 -112.13
CA ARG A 338 95.35 99.91 -113.57
C ARG A 338 94.42 101.06 -113.95
N GLU A 339 93.52 101.52 -113.09
CA GLU A 339 92.70 102.71 -113.32
C GLU A 339 93.59 103.95 -113.34
N SER A 340 94.62 104.06 -112.49
CA SER A 340 95.61 105.14 -112.61
C SER A 340 96.47 105.05 -113.88
N GLU A 341 96.89 103.83 -114.29
CA GLU A 341 97.59 103.61 -115.57
C GLU A 341 96.69 103.78 -116.80
N LEU A 342 95.36 103.75 -116.63
CA LEU A 342 94.37 103.93 -117.69
C LEU A 342 93.85 105.37 -117.73
N GLU A 343 93.81 106.10 -116.62
CA GLU A 343 93.61 107.56 -116.60
C GLU A 343 94.80 108.26 -117.29
N GLU A 344 96.04 107.80 -117.06
CA GLU A 344 97.24 108.25 -117.79
C GLU A 344 97.24 107.84 -119.29
N ARG A 345 96.38 106.90 -119.71
CA ARG A 345 96.25 106.45 -121.12
C ARG A 345 94.95 106.86 -121.80
N ALA A 346 93.95 107.37 -121.08
CA ALA A 346 92.65 107.74 -121.63
C ALA A 346 92.70 109.04 -122.47
N ASP A 347 93.72 109.88 -122.27
CA ASP A 347 94.02 111.03 -123.14
C ASP A 347 94.60 110.59 -124.51
N GLU A 348 95.03 109.33 -124.68
CA GLU A 348 95.57 108.79 -125.94
C GLU A 348 94.76 107.60 -126.51
N ILE A 349 93.70 107.94 -127.28
CA ILE A 349 92.95 107.07 -128.21
C ILE A 349 91.95 106.11 -127.50
N GLY A 350 90.70 105.95 -127.96
CA GLY A 350 90.03 106.51 -129.14
C GLY A 350 89.14 105.47 -129.86
N ASP A 351 87.93 105.28 -129.31
CA ASP A 351 86.74 104.63 -129.89
C ASP A 351 86.77 103.14 -130.36
N ALA A 352 86.18 102.31 -129.49
CA ALA A 352 85.06 101.42 -129.80
C ALA A 352 85.21 100.23 -130.79
N GLU A 353 85.40 99.02 -130.22
CA GLU A 353 84.75 97.78 -130.71
C GLU A 353 83.68 97.26 -129.72
N THR A 354 83.09 98.18 -128.95
CA THR A 354 82.15 97.97 -127.83
C THR A 354 80.73 97.59 -128.29
N LEU A 355 80.60 96.51 -129.05
CA LEU A 355 79.29 95.98 -129.49
C LEU A 355 79.20 94.45 -129.56
N ARG A 356 80.26 93.74 -129.12
CA ARG A 356 80.31 92.26 -129.13
C ARG A 356 80.11 91.63 -127.74
N LEU A 357 80.41 92.38 -126.67
CA LEU A 357 80.38 91.90 -125.28
C LEU A 357 78.95 91.73 -124.73
N GLU A 358 78.02 92.59 -125.13
CA GLU A 358 76.64 92.61 -124.63
C GLU A 358 75.83 91.34 -125.01
N LEU A 359 76.21 90.68 -126.10
CA LEU A 359 75.50 89.49 -126.58
C LEU A 359 75.84 88.23 -125.75
N GLU A 360 77.11 88.07 -125.34
CA GLU A 360 77.54 86.93 -124.51
C GLU A 360 76.99 87.01 -123.08
N GLN A 361 76.90 88.23 -122.51
CA GLN A 361 76.26 88.45 -121.20
C GLN A 361 74.81 87.94 -121.16
N SER A 362 74.04 88.20 -122.23
CA SER A 362 72.63 87.78 -122.34
C SER A 362 72.40 86.26 -122.40
N VAL A 363 73.44 85.47 -122.67
CA VAL A 363 73.40 84.00 -122.67
C VAL A 363 73.73 83.47 -121.26
N ALA A 364 74.79 83.98 -120.64
CA ALA A 364 75.21 83.57 -119.30
C ALA A 364 74.15 83.82 -118.21
N GLU A 365 73.32 84.86 -118.36
CA GLU A 365 72.19 85.10 -117.45
C GLU A 365 71.07 84.05 -117.58
N ARG A 366 70.88 83.46 -118.76
CA ARG A 366 69.83 82.44 -118.99
C ARG A 366 70.21 81.07 -118.41
N GLU A 367 71.49 80.71 -118.48
CA GLU A 367 71.98 79.46 -117.90
C GLU A 367 71.87 79.49 -116.36
N ARG A 368 72.28 80.61 -115.73
CA ARG A 368 72.12 80.82 -114.28
C ARG A 368 70.66 80.79 -113.82
N MET A 369 69.74 81.39 -114.59
CA MET A 369 68.29 81.30 -114.34
C MET A 369 67.78 79.86 -114.36
N GLN A 370 68.34 79.01 -115.24
CA GLN A 370 67.90 77.61 -115.38
C GLN A 370 68.47 76.71 -114.27
N GLU A 371 69.74 76.87 -113.91
CA GLU A 371 70.34 76.20 -112.74
C GLU A 371 69.57 76.54 -111.45
N HIS A 372 69.18 77.80 -111.27
CA HIS A 372 68.40 78.23 -110.11
C HIS A 372 66.97 77.64 -110.10
N ALA A 373 66.36 77.46 -111.28
CA ALA A 373 65.06 76.80 -111.41
C ALA A 373 65.10 75.31 -111.08
N ASP A 374 66.18 74.60 -111.42
CA ASP A 374 66.35 73.19 -111.08
C ASP A 374 66.79 72.98 -109.61
N ALA A 375 67.55 73.92 -109.02
CA ALA A 375 67.81 73.97 -107.58
C ALA A 375 66.50 74.09 -106.77
N LEU A 376 65.62 75.02 -107.14
CA LEU A 376 64.30 75.18 -106.51
C LEU A 376 63.40 73.95 -106.69
N ARG A 377 63.52 73.21 -107.81
CA ARG A 377 62.81 71.93 -107.99
C ARG A 377 63.32 70.85 -107.05
N SER A 378 64.64 70.76 -106.86
CA SER A 378 65.25 69.87 -105.87
C SER A 378 64.73 70.18 -104.46
N GLU A 379 64.75 71.45 -104.06
CA GLU A 379 64.25 71.88 -102.75
C GLU A 379 62.74 71.60 -102.56
N ILE A 380 61.89 71.86 -103.55
CA ILE A 380 60.46 71.52 -103.52
C ILE A 380 60.23 70.01 -103.38
N SER A 381 61.08 69.18 -104.01
CA SER A 381 60.99 67.71 -103.87
C SER A 381 61.43 67.22 -102.48
N ALA A 382 62.48 67.81 -101.90
CA ALA A 382 62.93 67.51 -100.55
C ALA A 382 61.90 67.94 -99.50
N LEU A 383 61.25 69.10 -99.69
CA LEU A 383 60.16 69.57 -98.83
C LEU A 383 58.92 68.67 -98.94
N ARG A 384 58.58 68.17 -100.13
CA ARG A 384 57.48 67.20 -100.29
C ARG A 384 57.74 65.88 -99.57
N TYR A 385 58.99 65.39 -99.61
CA TYR A 385 59.38 64.19 -98.86
C TYR A 385 59.17 64.38 -97.35
N LYS A 386 59.65 65.51 -96.80
CA LYS A 386 59.47 65.87 -95.39
C LYS A 386 58.00 66.08 -94.98
N VAL A 387 57.14 66.53 -95.89
CA VAL A 387 55.69 66.60 -95.64
C VAL A 387 55.10 65.19 -95.54
N THR A 388 55.43 64.27 -96.46
CA THR A 388 54.93 62.88 -96.37
C THR A 388 55.49 62.11 -95.17
N GLU A 389 56.68 62.47 -94.71
CA GLU A 389 57.32 61.96 -93.48
C GLU A 389 56.55 62.44 -92.24
N ALA A 390 56.31 63.75 -92.10
CA ALA A 390 55.52 64.32 -91.01
C ALA A 390 54.03 63.90 -91.03
N GLU A 391 53.44 63.62 -92.19
CA GLU A 391 52.10 63.05 -92.31
C GLU A 391 52.05 61.60 -91.77
N ALA A 392 53.08 60.79 -92.04
CA ALA A 392 53.20 59.44 -91.50
C ALA A 392 53.43 59.44 -89.97
N GLU A 393 54.25 60.35 -89.45
CA GLU A 393 54.41 60.55 -88.00
C GLU A 393 53.09 60.97 -87.33
N ALA A 394 52.34 61.89 -87.94
CA ALA A 394 51.05 62.35 -87.44
C ALA A 394 50.00 61.22 -87.38
N ASP A 395 49.98 60.31 -88.36
CA ASP A 395 49.11 59.13 -88.32
C ASP A 395 49.59 58.05 -87.33
N HIS A 396 50.89 57.93 -87.05
CA HIS A 396 51.37 57.11 -85.94
C HIS A 396 50.92 57.67 -84.58
N ALA A 397 51.09 58.98 -84.36
CA ALA A 397 50.63 59.66 -83.14
C ALA A 397 49.10 59.56 -82.94
N ARG A 398 48.31 59.60 -84.03
CA ARG A 398 46.87 59.32 -83.99
C ARG A 398 46.56 57.87 -83.59
N SER A 399 47.32 56.91 -84.09
CA SER A 399 47.19 55.49 -83.72
C SER A 399 47.43 55.28 -82.22
N ASP A 400 48.46 55.91 -81.65
CA ASP A 400 48.79 55.77 -80.23
C ASP A 400 47.82 56.54 -79.32
N HIS A 401 47.32 57.71 -79.75
CA HIS A 401 46.21 58.37 -79.06
C HIS A 401 44.93 57.54 -79.04
N ALA A 402 44.62 56.78 -80.09
CA ALA A 402 43.48 55.87 -80.11
C ALA A 402 43.64 54.72 -79.09
N LYS A 403 44.84 54.11 -79.01
CA LYS A 403 45.16 53.07 -78.01
C LYS A 403 45.08 53.62 -76.58
N ALA A 404 45.57 54.83 -76.35
CA ALA A 404 45.47 55.51 -75.05
C ALA A 404 44.02 55.80 -74.64
N ALA A 405 43.16 56.19 -75.60
CA ALA A 405 41.73 56.39 -75.36
C ALA A 405 41.01 55.06 -75.02
N GLU A 406 41.36 53.96 -75.67
CA GLU A 406 40.82 52.63 -75.35
C GLU A 406 41.26 52.13 -73.97
N ALA A 407 42.53 52.33 -73.61
CA ALA A 407 43.04 52.04 -72.26
C ALA A 407 42.29 52.85 -71.18
N ALA A 408 42.09 54.16 -71.41
CA ALA A 408 41.31 55.00 -70.52
C ALA A 408 39.84 54.55 -70.40
N ALA A 409 39.23 54.10 -71.49
CA ALA A 409 37.87 53.54 -71.48
C ALA A 409 37.78 52.23 -70.66
N ASN A 410 38.81 51.37 -70.71
CA ASN A 410 38.84 50.13 -69.94
C ASN A 410 39.10 50.37 -68.44
N LEU A 411 39.98 51.30 -68.07
CA LEU A 411 40.11 51.78 -66.68
C LEU A 411 38.79 52.38 -66.17
N GLY A 412 38.05 53.09 -67.03
CA GLY A 412 36.72 53.61 -66.74
C GLY A 412 35.67 52.52 -66.45
N LYS A 413 35.78 51.33 -67.06
CA LYS A 413 34.93 50.17 -66.75
C LYS A 413 35.31 49.56 -65.40
N GLN A 414 36.59 49.32 -65.15
CA GLN A 414 37.09 48.76 -63.90
C GLN A 414 36.70 49.62 -62.69
N ARG A 415 36.82 50.95 -62.80
CA ARG A 415 36.41 51.88 -61.75
C ARG A 415 34.92 51.78 -61.42
N ARG A 416 34.04 51.58 -62.41
CA ARG A 416 32.59 51.39 -62.18
C ARG A 416 32.29 50.08 -61.48
N ALA A 417 32.93 48.98 -61.87
CA ALA A 417 32.77 47.69 -61.20
C ALA A 417 33.16 47.76 -59.71
N LEU A 418 34.28 48.40 -59.38
CA LEU A 418 34.71 48.62 -57.99
C LEU A 418 33.76 49.56 -57.21
N GLU A 419 33.13 50.51 -57.89
CA GLU A 419 32.15 51.43 -57.30
C GLU A 419 30.79 50.73 -57.06
N GLU A 420 30.40 49.80 -57.94
CA GLU A 420 29.26 48.89 -57.78
C GLU A 420 29.48 47.89 -56.62
N GLU A 421 30.64 47.24 -56.54
CA GLU A 421 31.02 46.37 -55.41
C GLU A 421 31.02 47.14 -54.07
N ARG A 422 31.61 48.35 -54.04
CA ARG A 422 31.60 49.22 -52.86
C ARG A 422 30.17 49.56 -52.42
N ASN A 423 29.27 49.84 -53.35
CA ASN A 423 27.87 50.12 -53.06
C ASN A 423 27.14 48.88 -52.51
N ALA A 424 27.39 47.69 -53.08
CA ALA A 424 26.84 46.43 -52.57
C ALA A 424 27.34 46.09 -51.15
N LEU A 425 28.62 46.33 -50.86
CA LEU A 425 29.17 46.20 -49.50
C LEU A 425 28.57 47.22 -48.53
N SER A 426 28.35 48.47 -48.97
CA SER A 426 27.69 49.50 -48.16
C SER A 426 26.22 49.15 -47.85
N GLN A 427 25.51 48.50 -48.77
CA GLN A 427 24.14 48.01 -48.54
C GLN A 427 24.12 46.86 -47.53
N ARG A 428 25.03 45.89 -47.64
CA ARG A 428 25.18 44.81 -46.66
C ARG A 428 25.55 45.32 -45.26
N ALA A 429 26.38 46.36 -45.17
CA ALA A 429 26.69 47.00 -43.89
C ALA A 429 25.43 47.60 -43.24
N ALA A 430 24.63 48.36 -43.98
CA ALA A 430 23.37 48.92 -43.49
C ALA A 430 22.32 47.84 -43.13
N GLU A 431 22.25 46.74 -43.88
CA GLU A 431 21.40 45.59 -43.54
C GLU A 431 21.80 44.96 -42.20
N LEU A 432 23.11 44.76 -41.97
CA LEU A 432 23.65 44.25 -40.70
C LEU A 432 23.41 45.22 -39.54
N GLU A 433 23.58 46.53 -39.73
CA GLU A 433 23.26 47.55 -38.72
C GLU A 433 21.77 47.52 -38.35
N SER A 434 20.87 47.44 -39.34
CA SER A 434 19.43 47.29 -39.10
C SER A 434 19.10 46.03 -38.30
N ARG A 435 19.77 44.91 -38.61
CA ARG A 435 19.55 43.61 -37.94
C ARG A 435 20.12 43.58 -36.52
N ILE A 436 21.20 44.31 -36.26
CA ILE A 436 21.74 44.54 -34.91
C ILE A 436 20.76 45.40 -34.10
N ALA A 437 20.18 46.43 -34.70
CA ALA A 437 19.15 47.25 -34.06
C ALA A 437 17.91 46.43 -33.69
N GLU A 438 17.37 45.62 -34.61
CA GLU A 438 16.26 44.69 -34.34
C GLU A 438 16.56 43.71 -33.19
N LEU A 439 17.76 43.13 -33.15
CA LEU A 439 18.18 42.23 -32.08
C LEU A 439 18.30 42.94 -30.73
N SER A 440 18.81 44.19 -30.70
CA SER A 440 18.85 45.02 -29.50
C SER A 440 17.45 45.36 -28.99
N ASP A 441 16.54 45.70 -29.91
CA ASP A 441 15.15 46.06 -29.60
C ASP A 441 14.36 44.85 -29.08
N ASN A 442 14.69 43.64 -29.56
CA ASN A 442 14.13 42.39 -29.06
C ASN A 442 14.73 41.96 -27.71
N ALA A 443 16.02 42.22 -27.47
CA ALA A 443 16.65 42.01 -26.16
C ALA A 443 16.00 42.90 -25.08
N ALA A 444 15.78 44.18 -25.37
CA ALA A 444 15.11 45.11 -24.45
C ALA A 444 13.66 44.68 -24.12
N LYS A 445 12.91 44.16 -25.11
CA LYS A 445 11.56 43.60 -24.87
C LYS A 445 11.60 42.36 -23.97
N LEU A 446 12.55 41.46 -24.19
CA LEU A 446 12.76 40.28 -23.35
C LEU A 446 13.14 40.64 -21.91
N GLU A 447 13.93 41.70 -21.71
CA GLU A 447 14.29 42.20 -20.38
C GLU A 447 13.07 42.77 -19.62
N VAL A 448 12.22 43.55 -20.30
CA VAL A 448 10.95 44.06 -19.73
C VAL A 448 9.97 42.92 -19.41
N ASP A 449 9.83 41.93 -20.29
CA ASP A 449 9.00 40.74 -20.04
C ASP A 449 9.57 39.85 -18.92
N LEU A 450 10.90 39.82 -18.73
CA LEU A 450 11.56 39.14 -17.61
C LEU A 450 11.29 39.85 -16.28
N GLU A 451 11.42 41.18 -16.22
CA GLU A 451 11.02 41.95 -15.03
C GLU A 451 9.55 41.72 -14.68
N ARG A 452 8.68 41.74 -15.69
CA ARG A 452 7.24 41.52 -15.54
C ARG A 452 6.95 40.13 -14.98
N ALA A 453 7.55 39.09 -15.57
CA ALA A 453 7.41 37.71 -15.08
C ALA A 453 8.00 37.52 -13.66
N THR A 454 9.01 38.31 -13.29
CA THR A 454 9.57 38.31 -11.93
C THR A 454 8.58 38.91 -10.93
N ARG A 455 8.02 40.09 -11.22
CA ARG A 455 7.00 40.74 -10.37
C ARG A 455 5.71 39.91 -10.27
N GLU A 456 5.27 39.29 -11.37
CA GLU A 456 4.13 38.35 -11.36
C GLU A 456 4.42 37.09 -10.53
N ARG A 457 5.68 36.60 -10.51
CA ARG A 457 6.10 35.50 -9.63
C ARG A 457 6.15 35.91 -8.16
N GLU A 458 6.63 37.12 -7.85
CA GLU A 458 6.65 37.65 -6.48
C GLU A 458 5.23 37.77 -5.92
N HIS A 459 4.31 38.36 -6.68
CA HIS A 459 2.89 38.45 -6.30
C HIS A 459 2.28 37.06 -6.02
N LEU A 460 2.45 36.12 -6.96
CA LEU A 460 1.97 34.74 -6.80
C LEU A 460 2.65 33.97 -5.66
N SER A 461 3.85 34.37 -5.23
CA SER A 461 4.47 33.83 -4.01
C SER A 461 3.74 34.36 -2.78
N THR A 462 3.52 35.67 -2.65
CA THR A 462 2.72 36.21 -1.55
C THR A 462 1.30 35.68 -1.51
N ASP A 463 0.64 35.49 -2.65
CA ASP A 463 -0.69 34.87 -2.72
C ASP A 463 -0.67 33.41 -2.20
N ALA A 464 0.39 32.66 -2.50
CA ALA A 464 0.57 31.28 -2.03
C ALA A 464 0.99 31.20 -0.55
N ASP A 465 1.80 32.14 -0.07
CA ASP A 465 2.19 32.26 1.34
C ASP A 465 0.95 32.65 2.19
N GLU A 466 0.08 33.54 1.68
CA GLU A 466 -1.18 33.88 2.34
C GLU A 466 -2.20 32.73 2.29
N GLN A 467 -2.29 32.00 1.16
CA GLN A 467 -3.13 30.79 1.07
C GLN A 467 -2.64 29.66 1.98
N THR A 468 -1.33 29.44 2.12
CA THR A 468 -0.81 28.44 3.08
C THR A 468 -1.04 28.88 4.52
N ALA A 469 -0.92 30.17 4.86
CA ALA A 469 -1.30 30.69 6.17
C ALA A 469 -2.80 30.47 6.48
N GLN A 470 -3.69 30.70 5.50
CA GLN A 470 -5.12 30.40 5.61
C GLN A 470 -5.39 28.90 5.78
N LEU A 471 -4.70 28.03 5.04
CA LEU A 471 -4.80 26.58 5.16
C LEU A 471 -4.26 26.06 6.51
N PHE A 472 -3.19 26.63 7.05
CA PHE A 472 -2.72 26.30 8.40
C PHE A 472 -3.72 26.73 9.47
N ALA A 473 -4.29 27.95 9.36
CA ALA A 473 -5.34 28.40 10.27
C ALA A 473 -6.60 27.50 10.20
N GLU A 474 -6.96 27.01 9.02
CA GLU A 474 -8.08 26.08 8.84
C GLU A 474 -7.75 24.66 9.34
N VAL A 475 -6.51 24.19 9.19
CA VAL A 475 -6.04 22.92 9.79
C VAL A 475 -6.03 23.01 11.32
N ASP A 476 -5.60 24.12 11.91
CA ASP A 476 -5.69 24.36 13.36
C ASP A 476 -7.15 24.43 13.82
N ARG A 477 -8.04 25.08 13.04
CA ARG A 477 -9.48 25.14 13.29
C ARG A 477 -10.12 23.74 13.27
N LEU A 478 -9.84 22.95 12.24
CA LEU A 478 -10.32 21.57 12.10
C LEU A 478 -9.71 20.62 13.12
N THR A 479 -8.47 20.86 13.57
CA THR A 479 -7.85 20.11 14.69
C THR A 479 -8.51 20.48 16.03
N GLY A 480 -8.90 21.74 16.22
CA GLY A 480 -9.74 22.18 17.32
C GLY A 480 -11.14 21.54 17.29
N GLU A 481 -11.77 21.43 16.12
CA GLU A 481 -13.05 20.76 15.94
C GLU A 481 -12.94 19.23 16.16
N LEU A 482 -11.87 18.59 15.67
CA LEU A 482 -11.59 17.18 15.89
C LEU A 482 -11.36 16.88 17.37
N THR A 483 -10.50 17.63 18.06
CA THR A 483 -10.28 17.44 19.51
C THR A 483 -11.54 17.74 20.33
N ALA A 484 -12.37 18.71 19.92
CA ALA A 484 -13.68 18.95 20.53
C ALA A 484 -14.72 17.86 20.22
N LEU A 485 -14.63 17.19 19.07
CA LEU A 485 -15.45 16.02 18.71
C LEU A 485 -15.00 14.78 19.45
N ASP A 486 -13.70 14.53 19.56
CA ASP A 486 -13.12 13.39 20.25
C ASP A 486 -13.42 13.48 21.76
N ARG A 487 -13.30 14.68 22.36
CA ARG A 487 -13.76 14.96 23.73
C ARG A 487 -15.27 14.69 23.91
N LYS A 488 -16.11 15.03 22.93
CA LYS A 488 -17.56 14.69 22.94
C LYS A 488 -17.82 13.20 22.73
N LEU A 489 -16.95 12.50 22.02
CA LEU A 489 -16.99 11.05 21.83
C LEU A 489 -16.61 10.34 23.14
N GLN A 490 -15.59 10.85 23.83
CA GLN A 490 -15.16 10.43 25.16
C GLN A 490 -16.29 10.64 26.19
N GLU A 491 -16.84 11.87 26.29
CA GLU A 491 -18.03 12.20 27.11
C GLU A 491 -19.22 11.27 26.79
N LYS A 492 -19.46 10.93 25.52
CA LYS A 492 -20.51 9.99 25.11
C LYS A 492 -20.18 8.52 25.42
N SER A 493 -18.92 8.12 25.40
CA SER A 493 -18.48 6.77 25.76
C SER A 493 -18.59 6.53 27.27
N GLU A 494 -18.22 7.52 28.08
CA GLU A 494 -18.41 7.52 29.53
C GLU A 494 -19.90 7.55 29.88
N ALA A 495 -20.70 8.38 29.20
CA ALA A 495 -22.16 8.36 29.34
C ALA A 495 -22.78 7.02 28.89
N ALA A 496 -22.22 6.35 27.87
CA ALA A 496 -22.67 5.03 27.44
C ALA A 496 -22.30 3.92 28.43
N GLU A 497 -21.11 3.95 29.04
CA GLU A 497 -20.76 3.06 30.15
C GLU A 497 -21.64 3.31 31.38
N GLN A 498 -21.88 4.57 31.75
CA GLN A 498 -22.83 4.92 32.81
C GLN A 498 -24.25 4.42 32.48
N HIS A 499 -24.68 4.50 31.22
CA HIS A 499 -25.94 3.89 30.77
C HIS A 499 -25.93 2.36 30.79
N ARG A 500 -24.76 1.73 30.61
CA ARG A 500 -24.59 0.26 30.65
C ARG A 500 -24.62 -0.25 32.10
N VAL A 501 -23.94 0.43 33.02
CA VAL A 501 -24.01 0.21 34.48
C VAL A 501 -25.43 0.52 34.99
N GLY A 502 -26.04 1.60 34.50
CA GLY A 502 -27.44 1.94 34.77
C GLY A 502 -28.42 0.88 34.25
N LYS A 503 -28.16 0.28 33.08
CA LYS A 503 -28.95 -0.82 32.53
C LYS A 503 -28.81 -2.10 33.34
N VAL A 504 -27.59 -2.45 33.79
CA VAL A 504 -27.39 -3.58 34.72
C VAL A 504 -28.11 -3.36 36.06
N LYS A 505 -28.10 -2.13 36.59
CA LYS A 505 -28.90 -1.79 37.77
C LYS A 505 -30.41 -1.88 37.51
N ALA A 506 -30.88 -1.35 36.38
CA ALA A 506 -32.29 -1.43 35.99
C ALA A 506 -32.75 -2.86 35.69
N GLU A 507 -31.86 -3.74 35.20
CA GLU A 507 -32.11 -5.17 35.04
C GLU A 507 -32.20 -5.86 36.40
N HIS A 508 -31.29 -5.56 37.32
CA HIS A 508 -31.37 -6.07 38.70
C HIS A 508 -32.62 -5.56 39.44
N GLU A 509 -32.98 -4.28 39.30
CA GLU A 509 -34.25 -3.71 39.80
C GLU A 509 -35.47 -4.33 39.11
N ARG A 510 -35.36 -4.75 37.84
CA ARG A 510 -36.45 -5.45 37.13
C ARG A 510 -36.60 -6.89 37.59
N ASP A 511 -35.52 -7.56 37.95
CA ASP A 511 -35.56 -8.91 38.54
C ASP A 511 -36.09 -8.85 39.98
N ASP A 512 -35.71 -7.83 40.76
CA ASP A 512 -36.25 -7.53 42.08
C ASP A 512 -37.75 -7.16 42.02
N LEU A 513 -38.18 -6.44 40.98
CA LEU A 513 -39.60 -6.18 40.68
C LEU A 513 -40.33 -7.41 40.13
N ALA A 514 -39.67 -8.30 39.40
CA ALA A 514 -40.25 -9.56 38.92
C ALA A 514 -40.49 -10.52 40.10
N GLN A 515 -39.55 -10.62 41.04
CA GLN A 515 -39.72 -11.40 42.27
C GLN A 515 -40.81 -10.80 43.17
N ARG A 516 -40.96 -9.47 43.22
CA ARG A 516 -42.09 -8.81 43.88
C ARG A 516 -43.42 -9.03 43.15
N LEU A 517 -43.40 -9.16 41.82
CA LEU A 517 -44.58 -9.52 41.02
C LEU A 517 -44.97 -10.97 41.28
N GLU A 518 -44.04 -11.92 41.33
CA GLU A 518 -44.29 -13.33 41.67
C GLU A 518 -44.92 -13.45 43.08
N ILE A 519 -44.39 -12.70 44.07
CA ILE A 519 -44.98 -12.60 45.41
C ILE A 519 -46.37 -11.94 45.38
N ALA A 520 -46.58 -10.92 44.56
CA ALA A 520 -47.87 -10.25 44.42
C ALA A 520 -48.91 -11.10 43.69
N GLU A 521 -48.50 -11.89 42.69
CA GLU A 521 -49.33 -12.83 41.94
C GLU A 521 -49.77 -13.99 42.86
N GLY A 522 -48.88 -14.50 43.72
CA GLY A 522 -49.27 -15.44 44.79
C GLY A 522 -50.28 -14.84 45.78
N GLN A 523 -50.15 -13.56 46.14
CA GLN A 523 -51.17 -12.84 46.93
C GLN A 523 -52.48 -12.60 46.16
N LEU A 524 -52.43 -12.51 44.84
CA LEU A 524 -53.58 -12.28 43.96
C LEU A 524 -54.32 -13.60 43.68
N GLU A 525 -53.63 -14.74 43.60
CA GLU A 525 -54.25 -16.07 43.68
C GLU A 525 -54.87 -16.31 45.07
N GLU A 526 -54.19 -15.96 46.17
CA GLU A 526 -54.79 -16.04 47.52
C GLU A 526 -56.05 -15.16 47.63
N ALA A 527 -56.06 -13.99 46.98
CA ALA A 527 -57.24 -13.13 46.88
C ALA A 527 -58.33 -13.73 45.98
N HIS A 528 -58.00 -14.39 44.86
CA HIS A 528 -58.96 -15.09 44.02
C HIS A 528 -59.59 -16.30 44.74
N GLN A 529 -58.83 -17.03 45.57
CA GLN A 529 -59.36 -18.06 46.48
C GLN A 529 -60.47 -17.46 47.35
N ARG A 530 -60.16 -16.34 48.04
CA ARG A 530 -61.10 -15.64 48.93
C ARG A 530 -62.30 -15.03 48.19
N ILE A 531 -62.16 -14.63 46.93
CA ILE A 531 -63.27 -14.18 46.10
C ILE A 531 -64.18 -15.36 45.71
N SER A 532 -63.61 -16.49 45.31
CA SER A 532 -64.35 -17.72 45.00
C SER A 532 -65.15 -18.22 46.21
N ASP A 533 -64.54 -18.20 47.40
CA ASP A 533 -65.22 -18.51 48.67
C ASP A 533 -66.44 -17.60 48.92
N LEU A 534 -66.30 -16.29 48.64
CA LEU A 534 -67.39 -15.31 48.77
C LEU A 534 -68.47 -15.45 47.70
N GLU A 535 -68.11 -15.72 46.43
CA GLU A 535 -69.08 -15.98 45.35
C GLU A 535 -69.89 -17.25 45.62
N SER A 536 -69.26 -18.30 46.19
CA SER A 536 -69.96 -19.50 46.66
C SER A 536 -70.97 -19.24 47.78
N GLY A 537 -70.87 -18.10 48.47
CA GLY A 537 -71.87 -17.60 49.42
C GLY A 537 -72.94 -16.71 48.77
N LEU A 538 -72.57 -15.93 47.76
CA LEU A 538 -73.44 -14.97 47.08
C LEU A 538 -74.50 -15.66 46.21
N ASP A 539 -74.17 -16.77 45.55
CA ASP A 539 -75.13 -17.56 44.78
C ASP A 539 -76.22 -18.24 45.65
N ARG A 540 -75.98 -18.38 46.97
CA ARG A 540 -77.02 -18.84 47.92
C ARG A 540 -78.03 -17.74 48.27
N ALA A 541 -77.73 -16.48 47.97
CA ALA A 541 -78.58 -15.32 48.25
C ALA A 541 -79.39 -14.84 47.02
N ARG A 542 -79.18 -15.43 45.84
CA ARG A 542 -79.73 -14.96 44.55
C ARG A 542 -80.94 -15.75 44.03
N ALA A 543 -81.55 -16.57 44.88
CA ALA A 543 -82.68 -17.43 44.54
C ALA A 543 -84.06 -16.73 44.50
N ASP A 544 -84.15 -15.45 44.89
CA ASP A 544 -85.42 -14.76 45.14
C ASP A 544 -85.56 -13.42 44.39
N ILE A 545 -86.82 -13.08 44.07
CA ILE A 545 -87.33 -11.83 43.45
C ILE A 545 -87.09 -11.66 41.92
N GLY A 546 -88.15 -11.27 41.20
CA GLY A 546 -88.14 -10.96 39.76
C GLY A 546 -89.36 -10.13 39.31
N ALA A 547 -89.73 -10.23 38.01
CA ALA A 547 -90.84 -9.51 37.34
C ALA A 547 -90.59 -7.99 37.08
N HIS A 548 -91.21 -7.28 36.11
CA HIS A 548 -92.25 -7.61 35.11
C HIS A 548 -92.16 -6.64 33.88
N PRO A 549 -92.78 -6.95 32.71
CA PRO A 549 -92.72 -6.10 31.49
C PRO A 549 -94.03 -5.36 31.16
N ARG A 550 -94.02 -4.46 30.15
CA ARG A 550 -95.24 -3.94 29.46
C ARG A 550 -94.95 -3.41 28.04
N ALA A 551 -95.95 -3.43 27.16
CA ALA A 551 -95.89 -2.96 25.77
C ALA A 551 -97.25 -2.39 25.29
N VAL A 552 -97.26 -1.49 24.30
CA VAL A 552 -98.47 -0.89 23.68
C VAL A 552 -98.28 -0.70 22.16
N SER A 553 -99.37 -0.68 21.40
CA SER A 553 -99.44 -0.76 19.92
C SER A 553 -99.81 0.56 19.22
N SER A 554 -99.36 0.74 17.96
CA SER A 554 -100.11 1.43 16.88
C SER A 554 -99.46 1.15 15.51
N ASN A 555 -100.22 0.73 14.49
CA ASN A 555 -99.65 -0.02 13.35
C ASN A 555 -99.75 0.65 11.94
N ASP A 556 -100.55 1.69 11.75
CA ASP A 556 -100.81 2.25 10.39
C ASP A 556 -99.76 3.25 9.88
N TRP A 557 -99.03 3.92 10.77
CA TRP A 557 -98.01 4.91 10.37
C TRP A 557 -96.78 4.27 9.70
N VAL A 558 -96.41 3.06 10.14
CA VAL A 558 -95.19 2.35 9.70
C VAL A 558 -95.23 2.05 8.20
N ARG A 559 -96.39 1.68 7.66
CA ARG A 559 -96.58 1.29 6.25
C ARG A 559 -96.29 2.46 5.30
N ARG A 560 -96.94 3.61 5.51
CA ARG A 560 -96.75 4.84 4.70
C ARG A 560 -95.37 5.50 4.85
N ARG A 561 -94.58 5.12 5.87
CA ARG A 561 -93.17 5.56 6.01
C ARG A 561 -92.19 4.65 5.25
N ARG A 562 -92.43 3.34 5.19
CA ARG A 562 -91.55 2.39 4.48
C ARG A 562 -91.47 2.67 2.97
N GLU A 563 -92.60 2.93 2.32
CA GLU A 563 -92.66 3.15 0.86
C GLU A 563 -91.85 4.39 0.43
N ARG A 564 -92.00 5.52 1.13
CA ARG A 564 -91.23 6.75 0.85
C ARG A 564 -89.74 6.57 1.10
N LEU A 565 -89.34 5.86 2.17
CA LEU A 565 -87.94 5.58 2.46
C LEU A 565 -87.28 4.67 1.39
N GLN A 566 -88.01 3.72 0.80
CA GLN A 566 -87.48 2.88 -0.27
C GLN A 566 -87.19 3.67 -1.55
N LEU A 567 -88.01 4.68 -1.89
CA LEU A 567 -87.75 5.58 -3.02
C LEU A 567 -86.51 6.46 -2.78
N CYS A 568 -86.41 7.10 -1.60
CA CYS A 568 -85.22 7.89 -1.25
C CYS A 568 -83.94 7.04 -1.24
N LYS A 569 -83.98 5.82 -0.68
CA LYS A 569 -82.83 4.89 -0.66
C LYS A 569 -82.38 4.49 -2.07
N LYS A 570 -83.30 4.32 -3.03
CA LYS A 570 -82.96 4.03 -4.44
C LYS A 570 -82.29 5.21 -5.16
N LEU A 571 -82.63 6.46 -4.81
CA LEU A 571 -81.98 7.65 -5.36
C LEU A 571 -80.59 7.88 -4.74
N ILE A 572 -80.47 7.81 -3.42
CA ILE A 572 -79.20 7.97 -2.69
C ILE A 572 -78.17 6.93 -3.18
N ASN A 573 -78.57 5.66 -3.32
CA ASN A 573 -77.69 4.60 -3.82
C ASN A 573 -77.21 4.84 -5.28
N ARG A 574 -77.98 5.56 -6.11
CA ARG A 574 -77.57 5.93 -7.47
C ARG A 574 -76.60 7.12 -7.49
N GLN A 575 -76.73 8.07 -6.56
CA GLN A 575 -75.78 9.17 -6.44
C GLN A 575 -74.47 8.74 -5.80
N SER A 576 -74.50 7.93 -4.73
CA SER A 576 -73.28 7.42 -4.08
C SER A 576 -72.45 6.52 -5.00
N ALA A 577 -73.10 5.72 -5.86
CA ALA A 577 -72.41 4.94 -6.90
C ALA A 577 -71.68 5.80 -7.95
N LYS A 578 -72.22 6.98 -8.29
CA LYS A 578 -71.54 7.94 -9.18
C LYS A 578 -70.37 8.63 -8.47
N ILE A 579 -70.54 9.00 -7.19
CA ILE A 579 -69.47 9.63 -6.39
C ILE A 579 -68.29 8.67 -6.22
N ARG A 580 -68.53 7.38 -5.96
CA ARG A 580 -67.44 6.38 -5.90
C ARG A 580 -66.67 6.27 -7.21
N LYS A 581 -67.35 6.13 -8.36
CA LYS A 581 -66.66 6.10 -9.66
C LYS A 581 -65.90 7.38 -10.00
N ALA A 582 -66.39 8.55 -9.58
CA ALA A 582 -65.65 9.81 -9.72
C ALA A 582 -64.42 9.85 -8.81
N SER A 583 -64.54 9.34 -7.58
CA SER A 583 -63.41 9.21 -6.64
C SER A 583 -62.35 8.24 -7.16
N GLU A 584 -62.76 7.05 -7.63
CA GLU A 584 -61.87 6.02 -8.19
C GLU A 584 -61.08 6.57 -9.39
N LEU A 585 -61.74 7.31 -10.30
CA LEU A 585 -61.08 7.99 -11.41
C LEU A 585 -60.12 9.10 -10.97
N LEU A 586 -60.45 9.86 -9.91
CA LEU A 586 -59.54 10.87 -9.36
C LEU A 586 -58.32 10.21 -8.70
N THR A 587 -58.50 9.17 -7.90
CA THR A 587 -57.39 8.41 -7.29
C THR A 587 -56.48 7.79 -8.35
N GLN A 588 -57.04 7.25 -9.45
CA GLN A 588 -56.24 6.77 -10.58
C GLN A 588 -55.45 7.89 -11.28
N ARG A 589 -56.02 9.11 -11.40
CA ARG A 589 -55.30 10.25 -11.97
C ARG A 589 -54.23 10.81 -11.03
N PHE A 590 -54.44 10.80 -9.72
CA PHE A 590 -53.39 11.16 -8.76
C PHE A 590 -52.24 10.15 -8.78
N ALA A 591 -52.52 8.84 -8.76
CA ALA A 591 -51.49 7.81 -8.90
C ALA A 591 -50.66 7.95 -10.19
N GLN A 592 -51.30 8.24 -11.33
CA GLN A 592 -50.61 8.52 -12.59
C GLN A 592 -49.77 9.80 -12.55
N CYS A 593 -50.13 10.79 -11.73
CA CYS A 593 -49.31 11.99 -11.52
C CYS A 593 -48.13 11.71 -10.58
N GLU A 594 -48.31 10.90 -9.54
CA GLU A 594 -47.22 10.46 -8.64
C GLU A 594 -46.20 9.60 -9.40
N GLU A 595 -46.65 8.66 -10.24
CA GLU A 595 -45.81 7.83 -11.12
C GLU A 595 -44.97 8.66 -12.10
N VAL A 596 -45.55 9.73 -12.69
CA VAL A 596 -44.82 10.66 -13.56
C VAL A 596 -43.85 11.57 -12.77
N LEU A 597 -44.12 11.83 -11.49
CA LEU A 597 -43.22 12.60 -10.62
C LEU A 597 -42.08 11.73 -10.07
N SER A 598 -42.32 10.46 -9.73
CA SER A 598 -41.27 9.52 -9.32
C SER A 598 -40.32 9.23 -10.47
N MET A 599 -40.81 8.93 -11.67
CA MET A 599 -39.96 8.78 -12.86
C MET A 599 -39.11 10.03 -13.14
N ARG A 600 -39.63 11.25 -12.88
CA ARG A 600 -38.85 12.49 -13.01
C ARG A 600 -37.78 12.64 -11.92
N ALA A 601 -38.10 12.27 -10.69
CA ALA A 601 -37.13 12.26 -9.59
C ALA A 601 -36.02 11.22 -9.81
N GLU A 602 -36.37 10.03 -10.28
CA GLU A 602 -35.44 8.95 -10.65
C GLU A 602 -34.52 9.37 -11.81
N VAL A 603 -35.06 9.99 -12.87
CA VAL A 603 -34.25 10.51 -13.99
C VAL A 603 -33.31 11.64 -13.54
N LEU A 604 -33.74 12.52 -12.62
CA LEU A 604 -32.87 13.55 -12.05
C LEU A 604 -31.80 12.98 -11.11
N ALA A 605 -32.12 11.95 -10.33
CA ALA A 605 -31.17 11.24 -9.48
C ALA A 605 -30.11 10.50 -10.32
N ALA A 606 -30.53 9.73 -11.32
CA ALA A 606 -29.64 9.04 -12.26
C ALA A 606 -28.76 10.03 -13.04
N ARG A 607 -29.31 11.19 -13.45
CA ARG A 607 -28.52 12.24 -14.10
C ARG A 607 -27.41 12.74 -13.16
N ARG A 608 -27.74 13.12 -11.92
CA ARG A 608 -26.75 13.56 -10.92
C ARG A 608 -25.68 12.51 -10.64
N GLU A 609 -26.07 11.24 -10.53
CA GLU A 609 -25.13 10.13 -10.36
C GLU A 609 -24.16 10.02 -11.54
N THR A 610 -24.63 10.18 -12.79
CA THR A 610 -23.74 10.20 -13.97
C THR A 610 -22.86 11.46 -14.05
N GLU A 611 -23.28 12.59 -13.48
CA GLU A 611 -22.51 13.83 -13.43
C GLU A 611 -21.42 13.74 -12.34
N GLU A 612 -21.77 13.29 -11.12
CA GLU A 612 -20.79 12.96 -10.07
C GLU A 612 -19.75 11.93 -10.53
N LEU A 613 -20.17 10.88 -11.25
CA LEU A 613 -19.24 9.87 -11.78
C LEU A 613 -18.30 10.46 -12.83
N ARG A 614 -18.75 11.44 -13.64
CA ARG A 614 -17.88 12.16 -14.58
C ARG A 614 -16.88 13.04 -13.86
N GLU A 615 -17.28 13.83 -12.87
CA GLU A 615 -16.36 14.65 -12.06
C GLU A 615 -15.30 13.77 -11.36
N LYS A 616 -15.72 12.63 -10.80
CA LYS A 616 -14.82 11.64 -10.17
C LYS A 616 -13.88 10.94 -11.16
N ILE A 617 -14.20 10.92 -12.46
CA ILE A 617 -13.33 10.41 -13.53
C ILE A 617 -12.41 11.51 -14.07
N GLU A 618 -12.89 12.73 -14.26
CA GLU A 618 -12.12 13.85 -14.81
C GLU A 618 -11.08 14.38 -13.82
N SER A 619 -11.41 14.49 -12.53
CA SER A 619 -10.45 14.80 -11.46
C SER A 619 -9.30 13.78 -11.39
N LYS A 620 -9.62 12.47 -11.43
CA LYS A 620 -8.62 11.38 -11.47
C LYS A 620 -7.77 11.41 -12.75
N ARG A 621 -8.35 11.75 -13.90
CA ARG A 621 -7.63 11.94 -15.18
C ARG A 621 -6.76 13.20 -15.20
N ALA A 622 -7.10 14.24 -14.46
CA ALA A 622 -6.25 15.43 -14.30
C ALA A 622 -5.01 15.11 -13.44
N ALA A 623 -5.22 14.51 -12.27
CA ALA A 623 -4.15 14.14 -11.34
C ALA A 623 -3.12 13.18 -11.96
N THR A 624 -3.59 12.12 -12.65
CA THR A 624 -2.69 11.14 -13.29
C THR A 624 -1.85 11.74 -14.41
N ARG A 625 -2.40 12.64 -15.24
CA ARG A 625 -1.64 13.34 -16.30
C ARG A 625 -0.54 14.25 -15.73
N ALA A 626 -0.82 14.95 -14.63
CA ALA A 626 0.18 15.76 -13.94
C ALA A 626 1.32 14.89 -13.36
N GLY A 627 0.97 13.79 -12.67
CA GLY A 627 1.95 12.84 -12.14
C GLY A 627 2.84 12.22 -13.23
N TRP A 628 2.26 11.81 -14.36
CA TRP A 628 3.03 11.23 -15.48
C TRP A 628 4.02 12.23 -16.10
N LEU A 629 3.64 13.51 -16.21
CA LEU A 629 4.53 14.56 -16.70
C LEU A 629 5.70 14.86 -15.75
N VAL A 630 5.48 14.80 -14.43
CA VAL A 630 6.56 14.93 -13.43
C VAL A 630 7.48 13.71 -13.44
N ALA A 631 6.94 12.50 -13.62
CA ALA A 631 7.75 11.30 -13.80
C ALA A 631 8.60 11.35 -15.08
N ALA A 632 8.01 11.80 -16.21
CA ALA A 632 8.72 11.94 -17.48
C ALA A 632 9.82 13.02 -17.44
N SER A 633 9.61 14.14 -16.74
CA SER A 633 10.65 15.16 -16.56
C SER A 633 11.78 14.67 -15.66
N ALA A 634 11.49 13.91 -14.60
CA ALA A 634 12.52 13.29 -13.76
C ALA A 634 13.36 12.25 -14.53
N VAL A 635 12.72 11.38 -15.32
CA VAL A 635 13.41 10.37 -16.14
C VAL A 635 14.28 11.01 -17.22
N THR A 636 13.81 12.07 -17.88
CA THR A 636 14.63 12.79 -18.88
C THR A 636 15.79 13.56 -18.27
N LEU A 637 15.63 14.14 -17.07
CA LEU A 637 16.73 14.79 -16.34
C LEU A 637 17.80 13.77 -15.90
N LEU A 638 17.40 12.57 -15.45
CA LEU A 638 18.32 11.46 -15.18
C LEU A 638 19.07 11.01 -16.44
N ALA A 639 18.37 10.84 -17.57
CA ALA A 639 18.98 10.45 -18.84
C ALA A 639 20.00 11.50 -19.34
N LEU A 640 19.64 12.79 -19.29
CA LEU A 640 20.55 13.90 -19.63
C LEU A 640 21.76 13.98 -18.69
N SER A 641 21.60 13.68 -17.41
CA SER A 641 22.69 13.63 -16.44
C SER A 641 23.68 12.50 -16.75
N ALA A 642 23.19 11.32 -17.11
CA ALA A 642 24.02 10.19 -17.55
C ALA A 642 24.74 10.50 -18.88
N LEU A 643 24.04 11.11 -19.84
CA LEU A 643 24.63 11.54 -21.12
C LEU A 643 25.72 12.60 -20.91
N SER A 644 25.48 13.57 -20.02
CA SER A 644 26.45 14.59 -19.64
C SER A 644 27.71 13.99 -19.03
N TRP A 645 27.58 12.99 -18.16
CA TRP A 645 28.73 12.27 -17.59
C TRP A 645 29.54 11.54 -18.66
N MET A 646 28.88 10.91 -19.63
CA MET A 646 29.53 10.22 -20.75
C MET A 646 30.27 11.19 -21.68
N ILE A 647 29.65 12.32 -22.02
CA ILE A 647 30.25 13.38 -22.86
C ILE A 647 31.43 14.06 -22.13
N ALA A 648 31.30 14.34 -20.83
CA ALA A 648 32.41 14.84 -20.01
C ALA A 648 33.61 13.88 -19.99
N GLY A 649 33.36 12.56 -20.09
CA GLY A 649 34.40 11.55 -20.23
C GLY A 649 35.22 11.65 -21.52
N GLN A 650 34.63 12.15 -22.61
CA GLN A 650 35.27 12.37 -23.92
C GLN A 650 35.90 13.77 -24.02
N ALA A 651 35.18 14.82 -23.63
CA ALA A 651 35.64 16.20 -23.69
C ALA A 651 36.80 16.49 -22.74
N ALA A 652 36.85 15.80 -21.60
CA ALA A 652 37.95 15.85 -20.63
C ALA A 652 38.59 14.45 -20.47
N PRO A 653 39.52 14.06 -21.37
CA PRO A 653 40.35 12.88 -21.14
C PRO A 653 41.21 13.11 -19.89
N ALA A 654 41.10 12.22 -18.91
CA ALA A 654 41.80 12.37 -17.64
C ALA A 654 43.33 12.36 -17.84
N THR A 655 44.03 13.19 -17.06
CA THR A 655 45.50 13.26 -17.08
C THR A 655 46.07 12.20 -16.14
N TYR A 656 46.96 11.36 -16.66
CA TYR A 656 47.66 10.31 -15.91
C TYR A 656 49.14 10.65 -15.83
N ALA A 657 49.79 10.31 -14.72
CA ALA A 657 51.25 10.22 -14.64
C ALA A 657 51.68 8.77 -14.90
N ALA A 658 52.42 8.54 -15.98
CA ALA A 658 53.22 7.33 -16.18
C ALA A 658 54.58 7.52 -15.52
N ARG A 659 55.07 6.49 -14.81
CA ARG A 659 56.40 6.50 -14.17
C ARG A 659 57.23 5.30 -14.63
N THR A 660 58.52 5.51 -14.85
CA THR A 660 59.50 4.46 -15.15
C THR A 660 60.83 4.78 -14.46
N VAL A 661 61.56 3.73 -14.08
CA VAL A 661 62.86 3.86 -13.43
C VAL A 661 63.93 3.25 -14.33
N ILE A 662 64.92 4.05 -14.71
CA ILE A 662 66.15 3.60 -15.34
C ILE A 662 67.33 3.65 -14.35
N VAL A 663 68.25 2.72 -14.48
CA VAL A 663 69.35 2.50 -13.53
C VAL A 663 70.71 2.33 -14.22
N ALA A 664 71.74 2.75 -13.50
CA ALA A 664 73.14 2.46 -13.76
C ALA A 664 73.42 0.98 -13.44
N GLU A 665 73.37 0.13 -14.46
CA GLU A 665 73.74 -1.28 -14.38
C GLU A 665 75.22 -1.46 -14.71
N ALA A 666 75.88 -2.37 -14.00
CA ALA A 666 77.24 -2.79 -14.35
C ALA A 666 77.34 -4.31 -14.39
N ASP A 667 78.00 -4.78 -15.44
CA ASP A 667 78.18 -6.18 -15.80
C ASP A 667 79.15 -6.87 -14.80
N GLY A 668 78.70 -7.08 -13.55
CA GLY A 668 79.48 -7.64 -12.43
C GLY A 668 80.46 -6.68 -11.73
N ARG A 669 80.70 -5.46 -12.27
CA ARG A 669 81.57 -4.44 -11.66
C ARG A 669 80.86 -3.63 -10.57
N ARG A 670 81.58 -3.24 -9.52
CA ARG A 670 81.12 -2.21 -8.56
C ARG A 670 81.29 -0.82 -9.18
N ILE A 671 80.21 -0.04 -9.21
CA ILE A 671 80.18 1.36 -9.68
C ILE A 671 80.38 2.30 -8.47
N SER A 672 81.26 3.29 -8.59
CA SER A 672 81.45 4.37 -7.59
C SER A 672 80.22 5.30 -7.53
N ASN A 673 80.08 6.03 -6.44
CA ASN A 673 79.04 7.07 -6.32
C ASN A 673 79.29 8.23 -7.30
N ASP A 674 80.55 8.56 -7.60
CA ASP A 674 80.90 9.60 -8.57
C ASP A 674 80.54 9.16 -10.00
N GLU A 675 80.88 7.92 -10.36
CA GLU A 675 80.49 7.28 -11.61
C GLU A 675 78.95 7.26 -11.78
N ARG A 676 78.21 6.96 -10.71
CA ARG A 676 76.74 7.01 -10.68
C ARG A 676 76.18 8.42 -10.86
N ALA A 677 76.80 9.43 -10.24
CA ALA A 677 76.38 10.83 -10.36
C ALA A 677 76.69 11.44 -11.73
N GLU A 678 77.83 11.09 -12.35
CA GLU A 678 78.16 11.50 -13.72
C GLU A 678 77.26 10.77 -14.74
N TRP A 679 77.02 9.46 -14.56
CA TRP A 679 76.03 8.71 -15.34
C TRP A 679 74.66 9.42 -15.30
N GLN A 680 74.22 9.85 -14.12
CA GLN A 680 72.93 10.51 -13.93
C GLN A 680 72.88 11.87 -14.63
N ARG A 681 73.92 12.71 -14.44
CA ARG A 681 74.03 14.01 -15.11
C ARG A 681 73.95 13.87 -16.63
N TYR A 682 74.65 12.90 -17.20
CA TYR A 682 74.61 12.61 -18.63
C TYR A 682 73.19 12.27 -19.13
N HIS A 683 72.39 11.51 -18.39
CA HIS A 683 71.01 11.18 -18.82
C HIS A 683 70.06 12.38 -18.74
N ILE A 684 70.23 13.24 -17.73
CA ILE A 684 69.49 14.50 -17.58
C ILE A 684 69.81 15.45 -18.76
N GLU A 685 71.09 15.55 -19.14
CA GLU A 685 71.55 16.35 -20.28
C GLU A 685 71.09 15.76 -21.62
N LEU A 686 71.19 14.44 -21.80
CA LEU A 686 70.77 13.73 -23.03
C LEU A 686 69.27 13.89 -23.33
N LEU A 687 68.42 13.99 -22.31
CA LEU A 687 66.99 14.30 -22.47
C LEU A 687 66.72 15.69 -23.10
N SER A 688 67.74 16.55 -23.18
CA SER A 688 67.68 17.87 -23.83
C SER A 688 68.51 17.96 -25.12
N ASP A 689 69.20 16.90 -25.56
CA ASP A 689 69.98 16.89 -26.81
C ASP A 689 69.03 16.83 -28.03
N PRO A 690 69.06 17.82 -28.95
CA PRO A 690 68.26 17.78 -30.18
C PRO A 690 68.38 16.46 -30.97
N ARG A 691 69.55 15.83 -30.98
CA ARG A 691 69.81 14.56 -31.69
C ARG A 691 69.18 13.35 -31.02
N PHE A 692 68.99 13.41 -29.70
CA PHE A 692 68.20 12.43 -28.98
C PHE A 692 66.71 12.63 -29.29
N LEU A 693 66.25 13.88 -29.25
CA LEU A 693 64.86 14.27 -29.50
C LEU A 693 64.40 13.88 -30.92
N GLU A 694 65.23 14.09 -31.95
CA GLU A 694 65.04 13.56 -33.31
C GLU A 694 64.76 12.05 -33.30
N ARG A 695 65.68 11.25 -32.75
CA ARG A 695 65.59 9.77 -32.75
C ARG A 695 64.49 9.23 -31.85
N ALA A 696 64.10 9.98 -30.82
CA ALA A 696 62.95 9.65 -30.00
C ALA A 696 61.63 9.92 -30.75
N ALA A 697 61.54 11.04 -31.48
CA ALA A 697 60.39 11.37 -32.32
C ALA A 697 60.22 10.41 -33.52
N ASP A 698 61.31 9.98 -34.16
CA ASP A 698 61.31 8.88 -35.15
C ASP A 698 60.66 7.60 -34.58
N ARG A 699 61.05 7.21 -33.35
CA ARG A 699 60.53 5.99 -32.69
C ARG A 699 59.08 6.14 -32.22
N LEU A 700 58.64 7.33 -31.85
CA LEU A 700 57.23 7.65 -31.57
C LEU A 700 56.40 7.53 -32.86
N THR A 701 56.91 8.06 -33.97
CA THR A 701 56.29 7.94 -35.31
C THR A 701 56.15 6.48 -35.73
N GLN A 702 57.22 5.68 -35.60
CA GLN A 702 57.19 4.23 -35.88
C GLN A 702 56.22 3.44 -35.00
N ARG A 703 55.80 4.00 -33.85
CA ARG A 703 54.78 3.43 -32.94
C ARG A 703 53.39 4.07 -33.10
N GLY A 704 53.19 4.90 -34.12
CA GLY A 704 51.90 5.52 -34.45
C GLY A 704 51.51 6.74 -33.60
N LEU A 705 52.44 7.31 -32.83
CA LEU A 705 52.22 8.52 -32.01
C LEU A 705 52.51 9.79 -32.83
N ILE A 706 51.76 9.94 -33.93
CA ILE A 706 52.01 10.91 -35.01
C ILE A 706 52.01 12.37 -34.51
N GLU A 707 51.18 12.70 -33.51
CA GLU A 707 51.12 14.03 -32.86
C GLU A 707 52.48 14.52 -32.30
N ARG A 708 53.45 13.62 -32.12
CA ARG A 708 54.75 13.89 -31.47
C ARG A 708 55.91 13.35 -32.31
N SER A 709 55.69 13.34 -33.62
CA SER A 709 56.66 12.95 -34.66
C SER A 709 57.75 14.00 -34.93
N GLU A 710 57.54 15.23 -34.49
CA GLU A 710 58.52 16.32 -34.64
C GLU A 710 59.37 16.52 -33.37
N ALA A 711 60.68 16.64 -33.55
CA ALA A 711 61.63 16.82 -32.45
C ALA A 711 61.35 18.07 -31.58
N GLY A 712 60.93 19.19 -32.19
CA GLY A 712 60.58 20.42 -31.45
C GLY A 712 59.32 20.27 -30.59
N THR A 713 58.30 19.61 -31.13
CA THR A 713 57.06 19.29 -30.43
C THR A 713 57.31 18.33 -29.26
N LEU A 714 58.19 17.33 -29.46
CA LEU A 714 58.66 16.45 -28.38
C LEU A 714 59.49 17.19 -27.33
N ALA A 715 60.38 18.10 -27.73
CA ALA A 715 61.20 18.91 -26.80
C ALA A 715 60.31 19.76 -25.88
N HIS A 716 59.36 20.49 -26.45
CA HIS A 716 58.37 21.26 -25.70
C HIS A 716 57.52 20.36 -24.79
N ARG A 717 57.10 19.19 -25.27
CA ARG A 717 56.35 18.21 -24.48
C ARG A 717 57.13 17.72 -23.26
N LEU A 718 58.39 17.33 -23.44
CA LEU A 718 59.25 16.89 -22.34
C LEU A 718 59.52 18.02 -21.35
N THR A 719 59.75 19.25 -21.83
CA THR A 719 59.97 20.42 -20.97
C THR A 719 58.74 20.77 -20.12
N ARG A 720 57.52 20.59 -20.66
CA ARG A 720 56.28 20.98 -19.99
C ARG A 720 55.68 19.89 -19.09
N ASP A 721 55.68 18.65 -19.56
CA ASP A 721 54.87 17.57 -18.98
C ASP A 721 55.70 16.37 -18.45
N MET A 722 57.03 16.36 -18.61
CA MET A 722 57.90 15.37 -17.97
C MET A 722 58.64 15.97 -16.77
N THR A 723 58.60 15.27 -15.63
CA THR A 723 59.39 15.60 -14.45
C THR A 723 60.42 14.51 -14.18
N GLN A 724 61.61 14.92 -13.77
CA GLN A 724 62.76 14.04 -13.54
C GLN A 724 63.03 13.96 -12.04
N LEU A 725 62.87 12.77 -11.47
CA LEU A 725 63.09 12.49 -10.06
C LEU A 725 64.35 11.62 -9.93
N SER A 726 65.29 12.03 -9.08
CA SER A 726 66.44 11.19 -8.75
C SER A 726 66.72 11.27 -7.26
N VAL A 727 66.26 10.22 -6.57
CA VAL A 727 66.38 10.06 -5.11
C VAL A 727 67.75 9.50 -4.73
N GLU A 728 68.39 8.75 -5.63
CA GLU A 728 69.61 7.98 -5.38
C GLU A 728 70.58 8.10 -6.58
N PRO A 729 71.89 8.35 -6.38
CA PRO A 729 72.86 8.41 -7.47
C PRO A 729 72.84 7.13 -8.32
N GLY A 730 72.68 7.30 -9.64
CA GLY A 730 72.60 6.17 -10.57
C GLY A 730 71.21 5.53 -10.67
N ARG A 731 70.17 6.16 -10.11
CA ARG A 731 68.75 5.88 -10.35
C ARG A 731 68.08 7.15 -10.86
N LEU A 732 67.44 7.08 -12.02
CA LEU A 732 66.67 8.19 -12.59
C LEU A 732 65.24 7.70 -12.87
N GLU A 733 64.29 8.28 -12.14
CA GLU A 733 62.86 8.09 -12.30
C GLU A 733 62.32 9.20 -13.22
N LEU A 734 61.60 8.79 -14.26
CA LEU A 734 60.99 9.68 -15.23
C LEU A 734 59.47 9.59 -15.07
N GLU A 735 58.84 10.69 -14.67
CA GLU A 735 57.38 10.81 -14.63
C GLU A 735 56.92 11.66 -15.82
N LEU A 736 56.18 11.05 -16.75
CA LEU A 736 55.54 11.76 -17.87
C LEU A 736 54.04 11.87 -17.60
N ARG A 737 53.50 13.09 -17.68
CA ARG A 737 52.07 13.38 -17.55
C ARG A 737 51.40 13.44 -18.92
N GLY A 738 50.19 12.92 -19.05
CA GLY A 738 49.46 13.00 -20.31
C GLY A 738 48.01 12.53 -20.31
N PRO A 739 47.24 12.92 -21.33
CA PRO A 739 45.87 12.44 -21.52
C PRO A 739 45.89 10.95 -21.88
N GLY A 740 45.06 10.17 -21.20
CA GLY A 740 44.89 8.75 -21.51
C GLY A 740 46.02 7.85 -20.99
N LYS A 741 45.64 6.83 -20.22
CA LYS A 741 46.56 5.92 -19.52
C LYS A 741 47.54 5.23 -20.48
N ALA A 742 47.01 4.42 -21.39
CA ALA A 742 47.81 3.59 -22.31
C ALA A 742 48.61 4.40 -23.35
N GLN A 743 48.19 5.63 -23.67
CA GLN A 743 48.95 6.51 -24.57
C GLN A 743 50.21 7.02 -23.86
N THR A 744 50.05 7.54 -22.64
CA THR A 744 51.15 8.07 -21.81
C THR A 744 52.14 6.97 -21.40
N GLU A 745 51.67 5.75 -21.10
CA GLU A 745 52.53 4.57 -20.84
C GLU A 745 53.38 4.20 -22.06
N ARG A 746 52.77 4.10 -23.26
CA ARG A 746 53.48 3.75 -24.50
C ARG A 746 54.48 4.81 -24.94
N GLU A 747 54.13 6.08 -24.76
CA GLU A 747 55.02 7.21 -25.05
C GLU A 747 56.26 7.16 -24.16
N LEU A 748 56.07 7.02 -22.83
CA LEU A 748 57.18 6.92 -21.89
C LEU A 748 58.03 5.65 -22.12
N ASP A 749 57.43 4.52 -22.51
CA ASP A 749 58.18 3.31 -22.92
C ASP A 749 59.04 3.55 -24.16
N THR A 750 58.53 4.34 -25.11
CA THR A 750 59.26 4.68 -26.34
C THR A 750 60.45 5.58 -26.03
N ILE A 751 60.23 6.62 -25.20
CA ILE A 751 61.25 7.61 -24.83
C ILE A 751 62.31 6.99 -23.92
N ALA A 752 61.92 6.17 -22.94
CA ALA A 752 62.86 5.44 -22.10
C ALA A 752 63.70 4.44 -22.92
N ARG A 753 63.10 3.67 -23.84
CA ARG A 753 63.87 2.78 -24.74
C ARG A 753 64.74 3.53 -25.74
N ALA A 754 64.35 4.72 -26.17
CA ALA A 754 65.23 5.60 -26.94
C ALA A 754 66.45 6.01 -26.10
N LEU A 755 66.23 6.47 -24.86
CA LEU A 755 67.26 6.96 -23.96
C LEU A 755 68.26 5.86 -23.57
N ILE A 756 67.76 4.66 -23.22
CA ILE A 756 68.55 3.46 -22.98
C ILE A 756 69.39 3.10 -24.21
N SER A 757 68.77 3.09 -25.40
CA SER A 757 69.44 2.71 -26.66
C SER A 757 70.53 3.69 -27.05
N GLU A 758 70.29 4.99 -26.91
CA GLU A 758 71.25 6.04 -27.26
C GLU A 758 72.42 6.06 -26.28
N SER A 759 72.12 6.05 -24.97
CA SER A 759 73.13 6.02 -23.92
C SER A 759 74.04 4.79 -24.02
N ASN A 760 73.49 3.62 -24.32
CA ASN A 760 74.27 2.39 -24.51
C ASN A 760 75.08 2.40 -25.82
N ALA A 761 74.59 3.03 -26.91
CA ALA A 761 75.41 3.27 -28.11
C ALA A 761 76.56 4.25 -27.81
N ALA A 762 76.31 5.28 -27.00
CA ALA A 762 77.30 6.24 -26.54
C ALA A 762 78.26 5.68 -25.44
N ARG A 763 78.07 4.44 -24.95
CA ARG A 763 78.83 3.84 -23.82
C ARG A 763 80.34 4.00 -23.97
N GLN A 764 80.89 3.82 -25.17
CA GLN A 764 82.33 3.92 -25.45
C GLN A 764 82.88 5.37 -25.45
N ARG A 765 82.00 6.38 -25.47
CA ARG A 765 82.35 7.81 -25.50
C ARG A 765 82.12 8.51 -24.15
N ARG A 766 81.44 7.85 -23.21
CA ARG A 766 81.24 8.32 -21.83
C ARG A 766 82.43 7.91 -20.96
N ALA A 767 82.99 8.81 -20.16
CA ALA A 767 84.15 8.52 -19.32
C ALA A 767 83.91 7.36 -18.33
N VAL A 768 82.67 7.23 -17.84
CA VAL A 768 82.25 6.18 -16.90
C VAL A 768 82.00 4.80 -17.54
N GLY A 769 81.64 4.73 -18.82
CA GLY A 769 81.43 3.43 -19.53
C GLY A 769 80.36 2.48 -18.97
N VAL A 770 79.46 2.94 -18.08
CA VAL A 770 78.42 2.14 -17.40
C VAL A 770 77.18 1.92 -18.29
N THR A 771 76.59 0.72 -18.21
CA THR A 771 75.38 0.33 -18.93
C THR A 771 74.13 0.99 -18.33
N THR A 772 73.14 1.28 -19.16
CA THR A 772 71.83 1.78 -18.73
C THR A 772 70.78 0.71 -18.96
N ALA A 773 70.00 0.40 -17.92
CA ALA A 773 68.93 -0.58 -17.95
C ALA A 773 67.61 0.00 -17.43
N MET A 774 66.49 -0.63 -17.81
CA MET A 774 65.16 -0.30 -17.28
C MET A 774 64.86 -1.22 -16.09
N ALA A 775 64.77 -0.65 -14.89
CA ALA A 775 64.41 -1.40 -13.69
C ALA A 775 62.90 -1.66 -13.62
N GLU A 776 62.10 -0.65 -14.02
CA GLU A 776 60.64 -0.69 -13.92
C GLU A 776 60.03 -0.23 -15.25
N THR A 777 59.24 -1.09 -15.90
CA THR A 777 58.47 -0.72 -17.10
C THR A 777 57.48 0.40 -16.79
N PRO A 778 57.22 1.34 -17.72
CA PRO A 778 56.27 2.41 -17.48
C PRO A 778 54.88 1.91 -17.08
N VAL A 779 54.40 2.36 -15.92
CA VAL A 779 53.03 2.16 -15.45
C VAL A 779 52.44 3.52 -15.11
N ALA A 780 51.20 3.76 -15.54
CA ALA A 780 50.46 4.94 -15.16
C ALA A 780 49.55 4.68 -13.95
N GLY A 781 49.61 5.61 -12.99
CA GLY A 781 48.85 5.55 -11.74
C GLY A 781 47.37 5.90 -11.93
N GLU A 782 46.77 6.38 -10.85
CA GLU A 782 45.43 6.98 -10.86
C GLU A 782 45.42 8.34 -11.61
N PRO A 783 44.27 8.79 -12.14
CA PRO A 783 44.19 10.07 -12.83
C PRO A 783 44.46 11.23 -11.85
N LEU A 784 45.50 12.02 -12.15
CA LEU A 784 45.94 13.15 -11.32
C LEU A 784 44.97 14.32 -11.31
N ASP A 785 44.27 14.53 -12.43
CA ASP A 785 43.26 15.57 -12.57
C ASP A 785 41.96 14.93 -13.08
N THR A 786 40.92 15.10 -12.28
CA THR A 786 39.53 14.82 -12.67
C THR A 786 38.76 16.13 -12.74
N SER A 787 38.96 16.86 -13.85
CA SER A 787 38.09 17.94 -14.29
C SER A 787 36.71 17.45 -14.75
N ARG A 788 36.54 16.13 -14.95
CA ARG A 788 35.29 15.44 -15.30
C ARG A 788 34.07 15.83 -14.44
N PRO A 789 34.10 15.81 -13.09
CA PRO A 789 33.02 16.34 -12.25
C PRO A 789 32.68 17.81 -12.51
N LEU A 790 33.63 18.67 -12.91
CA LEU A 790 33.33 20.06 -13.28
C LEU A 790 32.51 20.11 -14.58
N TYR A 791 32.95 19.41 -15.63
CA TYR A 791 32.22 19.35 -16.90
C TYR A 791 30.86 18.66 -16.76
N ALA A 792 30.75 17.61 -15.94
CA ALA A 792 29.49 16.97 -15.61
C ALA A 792 28.56 17.91 -14.82
N ALA A 793 29.07 18.66 -13.84
CA ALA A 793 28.28 19.66 -13.12
C ALA A 793 27.74 20.75 -14.04
N VAL A 794 28.55 21.27 -14.98
CA VAL A 794 28.11 22.24 -15.99
C VAL A 794 27.00 21.66 -16.88
N GLY A 795 27.16 20.42 -17.38
CA GLY A 795 26.14 19.78 -18.21
C GLY A 795 24.85 19.44 -17.47
N VAL A 796 24.93 19.02 -16.21
CA VAL A 796 23.76 18.83 -15.33
C VAL A 796 23.06 20.15 -15.04
N CYS A 797 23.79 21.25 -14.81
CA CYS A 797 23.20 22.58 -14.66
C CYS A 797 22.47 23.04 -15.93
N LEU A 798 23.04 22.78 -17.11
CA LEU A 798 22.40 23.07 -18.39
C LEU A 798 21.11 22.25 -18.59
N ALA A 799 21.14 20.95 -18.27
CA ALA A 799 19.99 20.06 -18.34
C ALA A 799 18.87 20.45 -17.34
N ALA A 800 19.24 20.88 -16.13
CA ALA A 800 18.30 21.42 -15.14
C ALA A 800 17.64 22.73 -15.63
N LEU A 801 18.42 23.64 -16.22
CA LEU A 801 17.91 24.90 -16.76
C LEU A 801 16.95 24.66 -17.95
N LEU A 802 17.28 23.74 -18.85
CA LEU A 802 16.41 23.32 -19.96
C LEU A 802 15.11 22.66 -19.46
N THR A 803 15.19 21.74 -18.49
CA THR A 803 13.99 21.09 -17.94
C THR A 803 13.10 22.05 -17.14
N LEU A 804 13.66 23.05 -16.47
CA LEU A 804 12.90 24.17 -15.87
C LEU A 804 12.21 25.03 -16.93
N LEU A 805 12.88 25.34 -18.05
CA LEU A 805 12.28 26.05 -19.19
C LEU A 805 11.09 25.29 -19.77
N PHE A 806 11.27 24.01 -20.13
CA PHE A 806 10.19 23.18 -20.65
C PHE A 806 9.05 23.02 -19.63
N GLY A 807 9.37 22.72 -18.37
CA GLY A 807 8.41 22.63 -17.27
C GLY A 807 7.57 23.90 -17.11
N SER A 808 8.19 25.08 -17.19
CA SER A 808 7.49 26.37 -17.16
C SER A 808 6.49 26.53 -18.32
N THR A 809 6.84 26.13 -19.55
CA THR A 809 5.91 26.20 -20.69
C THR A 809 4.72 25.25 -20.56
N ILE A 810 4.93 24.06 -19.99
CA ILE A 810 3.88 23.07 -19.74
C ILE A 810 2.98 23.53 -18.59
N TRP A 811 3.56 24.04 -17.50
CA TRP A 811 2.83 24.61 -16.37
C TRP A 811 1.97 25.81 -16.79
N ARG A 812 2.49 26.72 -17.63
CA ARG A 812 1.69 27.83 -18.22
C ARG A 812 0.48 27.33 -19.01
N LYS A 813 0.60 26.22 -19.77
CA LYS A 813 -0.54 25.60 -20.46
C LYS A 813 -1.55 24.97 -19.49
N MET A 814 -1.08 24.27 -18.44
CA MET A 814 -1.96 23.69 -17.42
C MET A 814 -2.68 24.75 -16.57
N ALA A 815 -1.98 25.79 -16.14
CA ALA A 815 -2.56 26.89 -15.38
C ALA A 815 -3.65 27.64 -16.17
N LYS A 816 -3.46 27.79 -17.50
CA LYS A 816 -4.53 28.29 -18.38
C LYS A 816 -5.72 27.33 -18.42
N ALA A 817 -5.48 26.03 -18.60
CA ALA A 817 -6.56 25.04 -18.62
C ALA A 817 -7.35 24.96 -17.31
N SER A 818 -6.70 25.17 -16.15
CA SER A 818 -7.38 25.27 -14.84
C SER A 818 -8.30 26.50 -14.81
N ARG A 819 -7.79 27.68 -15.17
CA ARG A 819 -8.59 28.91 -15.23
C ARG A 819 -9.78 28.79 -16.20
N ASP A 820 -9.57 28.17 -17.37
CA ASP A 820 -10.61 27.91 -18.36
C ASP A 820 -11.65 26.89 -17.88
N HIS A 821 -11.31 25.99 -16.94
CA HIS A 821 -12.23 25.07 -16.26
C HIS A 821 -12.99 25.77 -15.12
N GLU A 822 -12.29 26.45 -14.20
CA GLU A 822 -12.89 27.23 -13.10
C GLU A 822 -13.89 28.28 -13.61
N LEU A 823 -13.59 28.92 -14.75
CA LEU A 823 -14.51 29.85 -15.42
C LEU A 823 -15.78 29.15 -15.92
N ARG A 824 -15.70 27.90 -16.40
CA ARG A 824 -16.88 27.11 -16.79
C ARG A 824 -17.67 26.69 -15.56
N THR A 825 -17.05 26.14 -14.52
CA THR A 825 -17.75 25.77 -13.28
C THR A 825 -18.51 26.96 -12.69
N LYS A 826 -17.90 28.16 -12.69
CA LYS A 826 -18.57 29.40 -12.28
C LYS A 826 -19.72 29.81 -13.23
N LEU A 827 -19.57 29.60 -14.53
CA LEU A 827 -20.63 29.87 -15.51
C LEU A 827 -21.82 28.90 -15.37
N ASP A 828 -21.54 27.62 -15.12
CA ASP A 828 -22.53 26.56 -14.96
C ASP A 828 -23.31 26.72 -13.66
N ILE A 829 -22.64 27.09 -12.55
CA ILE A 829 -23.30 27.49 -11.28
C ILE A 829 -24.24 28.68 -11.52
N LEU A 830 -23.79 29.71 -12.24
CA LEU A 830 -24.62 30.89 -12.58
C LEU A 830 -25.76 30.55 -13.56
N LEU A 831 -25.65 29.48 -14.35
CA LEU A 831 -26.69 29.01 -15.26
C LEU A 831 -27.75 28.15 -14.55
N ASP A 832 -27.37 27.36 -13.56
CA ASP A 832 -28.32 26.63 -12.70
C ASP A 832 -29.02 27.58 -11.71
N GLU A 833 -28.31 28.56 -11.13
CA GLU A 833 -28.93 29.61 -10.29
C GLU A 833 -29.86 30.54 -11.10
N ALA A 834 -29.67 30.65 -12.41
CA ALA A 834 -30.59 31.34 -13.33
C ALA A 834 -31.77 30.49 -13.83
N GLN A 835 -31.83 29.18 -13.52
CA GLN A 835 -32.85 28.28 -14.09
C GLN A 835 -34.18 28.30 -13.31
N TRP A 836 -35.05 29.22 -13.72
CA TRP A 836 -36.52 29.14 -13.62
C TRP A 836 -37.12 29.02 -12.21
N VAL A 837 -37.32 30.18 -11.55
CA VAL A 837 -38.37 30.35 -10.52
C VAL A 837 -39.72 29.86 -11.06
N ASP A 838 -40.44 29.04 -10.29
CA ASP A 838 -41.71 28.44 -10.74
C ASP A 838 -42.73 29.55 -11.09
N PRO A 839 -43.34 29.55 -12.29
CA PRO A 839 -44.42 30.46 -12.66
C PRO A 839 -45.58 30.53 -11.65
N ARG A 840 -45.75 29.49 -10.82
CA ARG A 840 -46.71 29.47 -9.70
C ARG A 840 -46.36 30.47 -8.61
N GLU A 841 -45.10 30.61 -8.22
CA GLU A 841 -44.71 31.56 -7.16
C GLU A 841 -44.91 33.00 -7.63
N GLN A 842 -44.50 33.33 -8.86
CA GLN A 842 -44.83 34.62 -9.49
C GLN A 842 -46.35 34.88 -9.58
N SER A 843 -47.17 33.83 -9.71
CA SER A 843 -48.64 33.96 -9.70
C SER A 843 -49.23 34.19 -8.29
N HIS A 844 -48.49 33.83 -7.23
CA HIS A 844 -48.86 34.06 -5.84
C HIS A 844 -48.40 35.43 -5.34
N GLU A 845 -47.22 35.92 -5.73
CA GLU A 845 -46.77 37.29 -5.45
C GLU A 845 -47.67 38.33 -6.13
N ARG A 846 -47.92 38.18 -7.44
CA ARG A 846 -48.86 39.06 -8.18
C ARG A 846 -50.33 38.97 -7.70
N ARG A 847 -50.64 38.07 -6.77
CA ARG A 847 -51.94 37.99 -6.05
C ARG A 847 -51.88 38.54 -4.63
N ARG A 848 -50.69 38.76 -4.06
CA ARG A 848 -50.48 39.55 -2.84
C ARG A 848 -50.42 41.04 -3.17
N ASP A 849 -49.73 41.43 -4.24
CA ASP A 849 -49.57 42.84 -4.63
C ASP A 849 -50.82 43.46 -5.27
N ALA A 850 -51.91 42.68 -5.39
CA ALA A 850 -53.18 43.06 -5.99
C ALA A 850 -54.37 42.97 -4.99
N ALA A 851 -54.09 42.96 -3.68
CA ALA A 851 -55.05 42.82 -2.59
C ALA A 851 -54.77 43.83 -1.46
#